data_AF-A0A948G7M2-F1
#
_entry.id   AF-A0A948G7M2-F1
#
_cell.length_a   1.000
_cell.length_b   1.000
_cell.length_c   1.000
_cell.angle_alpha   90.00
_cell.angle_beta   90.00
_cell.angle_gamma   90.00
#
_symmetry.space_group_name_H-M   'P 1'
#
loop_
_entity.id
_entity.type
_entity.pdbx_description
1 polymer ?
#
loop_
_entity_poly.entity_id
_entity_poly.type
_entity_poly.pdbx_seq_one_letter_code
_entity_poly.pdbx_strand_id
1 'polypeptide(L)'
;MKSKVIEIVSAVLVLLLLPLIAAVPAAADMGPWAQVNTDGFGNPGSNQPLSSAIYKSDLYVGADDTPAGCAVWRWNASTWTRVNAAGFGDVNNSHVMSMAELGGFLYAGTWNGVTGCELWRTAGVGGPPFTDWTRVNAPGFGDAANFVAFSLAAYGNFLYVGTTNFGTGCEVWRSACTGAVPFADWMQVNTDGFGDAGNASANSMTVFNSRLHVATSNGTTGAEIWVTAAAGGPPFTDWAQVNADGFGAAVNGGVESMVVKGSYLYAAVGDYWGANVSRVFRSTGTGGPPYTDWVQVNADDFGDPSNWGCVSLETDGSYLYAGTWNTTTGCQVWRSACSGGPPFTDWTKVNTDGFGDAGNTGIWSMAFYNDNLFALAENGASGAEVWRNDTVYPTWYLAEGSTAWGFDEYISIENPNGIPVNATVTYMTTGGPVPGPNVALPALSQATVEPRAVLGDQDFSTRVTCVEGLDIAVDRTMSWTGPGAVSPEGHNSVGVTAPSTNWYLPEGSSEWGFECWLLIQNPNGVQANCQVTYMIEGAPAQTFTKQVPANARSTYDMADDIGPRDASIMVESDVPVIPERAMYRNDRREGHDSIGTTQTASDYFLAEGATAWGFTTYVLVQNPNPSEVTVNMTFMTSGGPYEYDPFTMPANSRRTIRLDDIGPVSNTDLSTRVHGSLPIIAERAMYWDYGLGEACHDSIGMNSPHGRFLLPDGQSTDGRETWTLVQNPNSVDVNVMIGYLSPTGTGNVVINDTVPANSRKTYNMADNFQGRGSIVVLSATTNMRIMVERAMYWNDRGAGTDTIGGYSN
;
A
#
# COMPACT_ATOMS: atom_id res chain seq x y z
N MET A 1 33.41 -17.61 40.21
CA MET A 1 32.33 -16.67 40.56
C MET A 1 32.37 -15.33 39.83
N LYS A 2 33.49 -14.90 39.22
CA LYS A 2 33.57 -13.65 38.43
C LYS A 2 33.16 -13.76 36.94
N SER A 3 33.07 -14.96 36.35
CA SER A 3 32.69 -15.11 34.93
C SER A 3 31.18 -15.15 34.66
N LYS A 4 30.36 -15.63 35.61
CA LYS A 4 28.89 -15.65 35.46
C LYS A 4 28.21 -14.28 35.63
N VAL A 5 28.92 -13.28 36.17
CA VAL A 5 28.37 -11.92 36.36
C VAL A 5 28.54 -11.08 35.08
N ILE A 6 29.47 -11.43 34.18
CA ILE A 6 29.72 -10.68 32.93
C ILE A 6 28.74 -11.12 31.81
N GLU A 7 28.33 -12.39 31.77
CA GLU A 7 27.28 -12.87 30.85
C GLU A 7 25.90 -12.29 31.19
N ILE A 8 25.58 -12.13 32.48
CA ILE A 8 24.29 -11.57 32.92
C ILE A 8 24.24 -10.05 32.67
N VAL A 9 25.36 -9.33 32.79
CA VAL A 9 25.40 -7.89 32.49
C VAL A 9 25.32 -7.61 30.98
N SER A 10 25.82 -8.51 30.12
CA SER A 10 25.71 -8.36 28.65
C SER A 10 24.31 -8.69 28.12
N ALA A 11 23.65 -9.73 28.64
CA ALA A 11 22.27 -10.08 28.26
C ALA A 11 21.23 -9.03 28.73
N VAL A 12 21.46 -8.39 29.89
CA VAL A 12 20.58 -7.35 30.44
C VAL A 12 20.78 -5.99 29.73
N LEU A 13 21.99 -5.70 29.20
CA LEU A 13 22.23 -4.48 28.41
C LEU A 13 21.67 -4.58 26.99
N VAL A 14 21.67 -5.78 26.38
CA VAL A 14 21.03 -6.05 25.08
C VAL A 14 19.50 -5.88 25.16
N LEU A 15 18.87 -6.24 26.29
CA LEU A 15 17.43 -5.99 26.51
C LEU A 15 17.08 -4.51 26.75
N LEU A 16 18.04 -3.66 27.13
CA LEU A 16 17.82 -2.23 27.40
C LEU A 16 18.06 -1.31 26.19
N LEU A 17 18.61 -1.82 25.09
CA LEU A 17 18.87 -1.06 23.85
C LEU A 17 17.84 -1.31 22.74
N LEU A 18 17.11 -2.42 22.78
CA LEU A 18 15.98 -2.69 21.87
C LEU A 18 14.85 -1.63 21.94
N PRO A 19 14.55 -0.95 23.07
CA PRO A 19 13.55 0.12 23.11
C PRO A 19 14.01 1.41 22.41
N LEU A 20 15.31 1.62 22.14
CA LEU A 20 15.77 2.78 21.38
C LEU A 20 15.41 2.70 19.89
N ILE A 21 15.03 1.52 19.41
CA ILE A 21 14.52 1.27 18.06
C ILE A 21 13.00 1.55 17.98
N ALA A 22 12.29 1.66 19.11
CA ALA A 22 10.83 1.50 19.17
C ALA A 22 10.03 2.72 19.66
N ALA A 23 10.57 3.94 19.57
CA ALA A 23 9.83 5.12 19.99
C ALA A 23 8.97 5.71 18.86
N VAL A 24 7.81 5.11 18.59
CA VAL A 24 6.71 5.79 17.88
C VAL A 24 5.50 5.91 18.82
N PRO A 25 4.99 7.12 19.12
CA PRO A 25 3.80 7.31 19.93
C PRO A 25 2.54 6.82 19.19
N ALA A 26 1.58 6.28 19.95
CA ALA A 26 0.36 5.57 19.51
C ALA A 26 -0.69 6.39 18.71
N ALA A 27 -0.27 7.39 17.94
CA ALA A 27 -1.12 8.18 17.04
C ALA A 27 -0.37 8.65 15.76
N ALA A 28 0.81 8.12 15.46
CA ALA A 28 1.67 8.61 14.38
C ALA A 28 1.31 8.09 12.97
N ASP A 29 0.36 7.17 12.87
CA ASP A 29 0.12 6.37 11.66
C ASP A 29 -1.10 6.84 10.86
N MET A 30 -1.66 8.01 11.17
CA MET A 30 -2.62 8.68 10.29
C MET A 30 -2.08 10.06 9.93
N GLY A 31 -2.17 10.39 8.64
CA GLY A 31 -1.78 11.69 8.15
C GLY A 31 -2.75 12.79 8.59
N PRO A 32 -2.46 14.06 8.24
CA PRO A 32 -3.39 15.14 8.49
C PRO A 32 -4.71 14.90 7.74
N TRP A 33 -5.81 15.40 8.32
CA TRP A 33 -7.07 15.52 7.61
C TRP A 33 -7.06 16.83 6.80
N ALA A 34 -7.47 16.73 5.54
CA ALA A 34 -7.64 17.87 4.66
C ALA A 34 -9.03 17.83 4.03
N GLN A 35 -9.75 18.95 4.08
CA GLN A 35 -10.97 19.11 3.30
C GLN A 35 -10.61 19.15 1.80
N VAL A 36 -11.30 18.37 0.98
CA VAL A 36 -11.00 18.19 -0.45
C VAL A 36 -12.11 18.68 -1.38
N ASN A 37 -13.23 19.15 -0.84
CA ASN A 37 -14.27 19.84 -1.60
C ASN A 37 -14.34 21.32 -1.18
N THR A 38 -14.98 22.14 -2.02
CA THR A 38 -15.53 23.42 -1.56
C THR A 38 -16.79 23.15 -0.75
N ASP A 39 -17.02 23.90 0.33
CA ASP A 39 -18.18 23.77 1.21
C ASP A 39 -19.49 23.61 0.43
N GLY A 40 -20.26 22.56 0.75
CA GLY A 40 -21.52 22.22 0.07
C GLY A 40 -21.39 21.99 -1.43
N PHE A 41 -20.19 21.64 -1.91
CA PHE A 41 -19.83 21.59 -3.33
C PHE A 41 -20.16 22.89 -4.09
N GLY A 42 -20.06 24.03 -3.41
CA GLY A 42 -20.40 25.35 -3.92
C GLY A 42 -21.82 25.82 -3.62
N ASN A 43 -22.66 24.99 -2.99
CA ASN A 43 -23.98 25.36 -2.47
C ASN A 43 -24.04 25.07 -0.96
N PRO A 44 -23.96 26.08 -0.08
CA PRO A 44 -24.05 25.87 1.37
C PRO A 44 -25.37 25.23 1.87
N GLY A 45 -26.42 25.24 1.04
CA GLY A 45 -27.67 24.53 1.32
C GLY A 45 -27.64 23.03 1.04
N SER A 46 -26.59 22.53 0.38
CA SER A 46 -26.27 21.10 0.25
C SER A 46 -25.42 20.75 1.47
N ASN A 47 -26.03 20.19 2.53
CA ASN A 47 -25.38 19.98 3.82
C ASN A 47 -25.22 18.51 4.24
N GLN A 48 -25.82 17.57 3.52
CA GLN A 48 -25.87 16.15 3.87
C GLN A 48 -25.27 15.25 2.78
N PRO A 49 -23.98 14.87 2.92
CA PRO A 49 -23.31 13.92 2.04
C PRO A 49 -23.56 12.46 2.50
N LEU A 50 -24.72 11.90 2.15
CA LEU A 50 -25.27 10.69 2.79
C LEU A 50 -24.72 9.36 2.27
N SER A 51 -24.12 9.33 1.08
CA SER A 51 -23.65 8.08 0.48
C SER A 51 -22.36 8.25 -0.30
N SER A 52 -21.59 7.16 -0.36
CA SER A 52 -20.40 7.08 -1.20
C SER A 52 -20.28 5.71 -1.86
N ALA A 53 -19.58 5.65 -2.99
CA ALA A 53 -19.27 4.41 -3.69
C ALA A 53 -18.02 4.57 -4.56
N ILE A 54 -17.24 3.49 -4.70
CA ILE A 54 -16.18 3.41 -5.70
C ILE A 54 -16.76 2.80 -6.98
N TYR A 55 -16.60 3.50 -8.09
CA TYR A 55 -17.05 3.03 -9.40
C TYR A 55 -16.03 3.42 -10.48
N LYS A 56 -15.60 2.43 -11.28
CA LYS A 56 -14.60 2.63 -12.35
C LYS A 56 -13.35 3.41 -11.90
N SER A 57 -12.85 3.09 -10.70
CA SER A 57 -11.64 3.69 -10.11
C SER A 57 -11.77 5.16 -9.70
N ASP A 58 -12.99 5.67 -9.56
CA ASP A 58 -13.27 7.00 -8.99
C ASP A 58 -14.17 6.88 -7.77
N LEU A 59 -14.09 7.89 -6.88
CA LEU A 59 -14.98 8.04 -5.74
C LEU A 59 -16.21 8.84 -6.16
N TYR A 60 -17.40 8.34 -5.81
CA TYR A 60 -18.67 9.03 -5.99
C TYR A 60 -19.28 9.36 -4.63
N VAL A 61 -19.87 10.56 -4.53
CA VAL A 61 -20.56 11.05 -3.34
C VAL A 61 -21.96 11.51 -3.71
N GLY A 62 -22.96 10.98 -3.00
CA GLY A 62 -24.33 11.42 -3.06
C GLY A 62 -24.59 12.49 -2.01
N ALA A 63 -25.15 13.62 -2.42
CA ALA A 63 -25.49 14.73 -1.53
C ALA A 63 -26.90 15.25 -1.80
N ASP A 64 -27.51 15.86 -0.80
CA ASP A 64 -28.67 16.73 -1.00
C ASP A 64 -28.26 17.98 -1.79
N ASP A 65 -29.21 18.66 -2.44
CA ASP A 65 -28.93 19.92 -3.14
C ASP A 65 -30.24 20.72 -3.23
N THR A 66 -30.84 20.99 -2.08
CA THR A 66 -32.12 21.70 -2.02
C THR A 66 -31.94 23.19 -2.36
N PRO A 67 -32.89 23.84 -3.07
CA PRO A 67 -34.16 23.33 -3.56
C PRO A 67 -34.10 22.76 -4.99
N ALA A 68 -32.93 22.48 -5.57
CA ALA A 68 -32.80 22.00 -6.96
C ALA A 68 -33.02 20.48 -7.09
N GLY A 69 -32.88 19.74 -5.99
CA GLY A 69 -32.87 18.28 -5.97
C GLY A 69 -31.45 17.74 -6.03
N CYS A 70 -31.24 16.57 -5.44
CA CYS A 70 -29.94 15.98 -5.10
C CYS A 70 -28.88 15.95 -6.22
N ALA A 71 -27.63 15.79 -5.79
CA ALA A 71 -26.46 15.73 -6.65
C ALA A 71 -25.65 14.45 -6.41
N VAL A 72 -25.04 13.95 -7.49
CA VAL A 72 -23.97 12.96 -7.44
C VAL A 72 -22.70 13.65 -7.90
N TRP A 73 -21.66 13.62 -7.08
CA TRP A 73 -20.34 14.19 -7.33
C TRP A 73 -19.32 13.10 -7.55
N ARG A 74 -18.46 13.24 -8.57
CA ARG A 74 -17.34 12.33 -8.88
C ARG A 74 -16.02 13.00 -8.54
N TRP A 75 -15.15 12.27 -7.85
CA TRP A 75 -13.76 12.62 -7.56
C TRP A 75 -12.80 11.69 -8.29
N ASN A 76 -11.95 12.26 -9.13
CA ASN A 76 -10.97 11.55 -9.97
C ASN A 76 -9.53 11.66 -9.46
N ALA A 77 -9.35 11.76 -8.13
CA ALA A 77 -8.09 12.13 -7.46
C ALA A 77 -7.65 13.60 -7.58
N SER A 78 -8.36 14.45 -8.34
CA SER A 78 -7.97 15.86 -8.49
C SER A 78 -9.12 16.86 -8.41
N THR A 79 -10.29 16.53 -8.96
CA THR A 79 -11.42 17.46 -9.05
C THR A 79 -12.75 16.79 -8.74
N TRP A 80 -13.63 17.53 -8.08
CA TRP A 80 -15.03 17.18 -7.92
C TRP A 80 -15.84 17.67 -9.11
N THR A 81 -16.65 16.79 -9.70
CA THR A 81 -17.54 17.14 -10.82
C THR A 81 -18.92 16.53 -10.61
N ARG A 82 -19.98 17.33 -10.76
CA ARG A 82 -21.36 16.84 -10.73
C ARG A 82 -21.63 15.96 -11.96
N VAL A 83 -22.19 14.77 -11.75
CA VAL A 83 -22.41 13.78 -12.80
C VAL A 83 -23.87 13.50 -13.12
N ASN A 84 -24.83 14.07 -12.39
CA ASN A 84 -26.27 13.96 -12.69
C ASN A 84 -26.91 15.33 -12.96
N ALA A 85 -28.03 15.35 -13.69
CA ALA A 85 -28.94 16.50 -13.65
C ALA A 85 -29.53 16.64 -12.24
N ALA A 86 -29.88 17.86 -11.82
CA ALA A 86 -30.40 18.09 -10.48
C ALA A 86 -31.66 17.27 -10.19
N GLY A 87 -31.63 16.53 -9.07
CA GLY A 87 -32.68 15.58 -8.70
C GLY A 87 -32.96 14.49 -9.76
N PHE A 88 -32.00 14.21 -10.65
CA PHE A 88 -32.23 13.40 -11.85
C PHE A 88 -33.38 13.91 -12.75
N GLY A 89 -33.66 15.21 -12.70
CA GLY A 89 -34.77 15.86 -13.40
C GLY A 89 -36.05 16.00 -12.59
N ASP A 90 -36.12 15.44 -11.38
CA ASP A 90 -37.22 15.64 -10.42
C ASP A 90 -36.70 16.30 -9.14
N VAL A 91 -37.16 17.52 -8.87
CA VAL A 91 -36.79 18.31 -7.69
C VAL A 91 -37.14 17.62 -6.37
N ASN A 92 -38.12 16.70 -6.38
CA ASN A 92 -38.53 15.98 -5.18
C ASN A 92 -37.56 14.86 -4.80
N ASN A 93 -36.64 14.47 -5.70
CA ASN A 93 -35.49 13.65 -5.34
C ASN A 93 -34.51 14.52 -4.53
N SER A 94 -34.74 14.61 -3.22
CA SER A 94 -34.06 15.56 -2.34
C SER A 94 -32.66 15.11 -1.93
N HIS A 95 -32.44 13.80 -1.84
CA HIS A 95 -31.17 13.20 -1.39
C HIS A 95 -30.80 12.00 -2.26
N VAL A 96 -29.49 11.74 -2.39
CA VAL A 96 -28.97 10.44 -2.82
C VAL A 96 -28.58 9.65 -1.57
N MET A 97 -29.46 8.73 -1.18
CA MET A 97 -29.40 8.03 0.10
C MET A 97 -28.46 6.83 0.09
N SER A 98 -28.29 6.19 -1.08
CA SER A 98 -27.51 4.98 -1.22
C SER A 98 -26.95 4.84 -2.63
N MET A 99 -25.81 4.15 -2.73
CA MET A 99 -25.21 3.80 -4.02
C MET A 99 -24.65 2.38 -3.98
N ALA A 100 -24.68 1.70 -5.12
CA ALA A 100 -24.06 0.39 -5.29
C ALA A 100 -23.65 0.16 -6.75
N GLU A 101 -22.64 -0.67 -6.97
CA GLU A 101 -22.25 -1.16 -8.30
C GLU A 101 -22.88 -2.54 -8.55
N LEU A 102 -23.42 -2.74 -9.75
CA LEU A 102 -23.80 -4.07 -10.24
C LEU A 102 -23.68 -4.12 -11.76
N GLY A 103 -22.95 -5.12 -12.27
CA GLY A 103 -22.94 -5.43 -13.69
C GLY A 103 -22.36 -4.33 -14.59
N GLY A 104 -21.42 -3.55 -14.07
CA GLY A 104 -20.76 -2.44 -14.78
C GLY A 104 -21.55 -1.14 -14.77
N PHE A 105 -22.57 -1.00 -13.91
CA PHE A 105 -23.36 0.21 -13.72
C PHE A 105 -23.31 0.69 -12.27
N LEU A 106 -23.27 2.00 -12.09
CA LEU A 106 -23.52 2.64 -10.79
C LEU A 106 -25.02 2.85 -10.62
N TYR A 107 -25.56 2.43 -9.48
CA TYR A 107 -26.93 2.66 -9.06
C TYR A 107 -26.98 3.69 -7.92
N ALA A 108 -27.99 4.56 -7.93
CA ALA A 108 -28.22 5.59 -6.93
C ALA A 108 -29.69 5.60 -6.50
N GLY A 109 -29.94 5.40 -5.20
CA GLY A 109 -31.27 5.44 -4.58
C GLY A 109 -31.59 6.82 -4.02
N THR A 110 -32.80 7.31 -4.24
CA THR A 110 -33.22 8.66 -3.82
C THR A 110 -34.15 8.66 -2.62
N TRP A 111 -34.19 9.80 -1.92
CA TRP A 111 -35.35 10.19 -1.10
C TRP A 111 -36.30 11.02 -1.97
N ASN A 112 -37.54 10.55 -2.13
CA ASN A 112 -38.64 11.35 -2.69
C ASN A 112 -39.93 11.19 -1.87
N GLY A 113 -40.22 12.21 -1.06
CA GLY A 113 -41.38 12.26 -0.15
C GLY A 113 -42.73 12.53 -0.82
N VAL A 114 -42.78 12.68 -2.14
CA VAL A 114 -44.02 13.05 -2.86
C VAL A 114 -44.57 11.87 -3.65
N THR A 115 -43.72 11.20 -4.43
CA THR A 115 -44.14 10.09 -5.30
C THR A 115 -43.56 8.74 -4.90
N GLY A 116 -42.76 8.69 -3.83
CA GLY A 116 -41.97 7.52 -3.45
C GLY A 116 -40.58 7.54 -4.07
N CYS A 117 -39.64 6.81 -3.46
CA CYS A 117 -38.24 6.76 -3.85
C CYS A 117 -38.02 6.29 -5.29
N GLU A 118 -36.93 6.77 -5.88
CA GLU A 118 -36.51 6.38 -7.21
C GLU A 118 -35.13 5.72 -7.16
N LEU A 119 -34.90 4.80 -8.09
CA LEU A 119 -33.60 4.19 -8.32
C LEU A 119 -33.14 4.55 -9.72
N TRP A 120 -31.94 5.09 -9.83
CA TRP A 120 -31.33 5.54 -11.08
C TRP A 120 -30.05 4.75 -11.35
N ARG A 121 -29.72 4.51 -12.62
CA ARG A 121 -28.43 3.89 -13.01
C ARG A 121 -27.73 4.61 -14.14
N THR A 122 -26.40 4.48 -14.21
CA THR A 122 -25.55 5.02 -15.28
C THR A 122 -24.40 4.05 -15.61
N ALA A 123 -23.97 4.00 -16.87
CA ALA A 123 -22.72 3.38 -17.28
C ALA A 123 -21.55 4.40 -17.28
N GLY A 124 -21.80 5.67 -16.96
CA GLY A 124 -20.82 6.75 -16.94
C GLY A 124 -20.51 7.32 -18.33
N VAL A 125 -21.50 7.38 -19.22
CA VAL A 125 -21.32 7.77 -20.63
C VAL A 125 -21.87 9.16 -20.92
N GLY A 126 -21.23 9.88 -21.84
CA GLY A 126 -21.70 11.18 -22.35
C GLY A 126 -21.08 12.43 -21.72
N GLY A 127 -20.07 12.25 -20.85
CA GLY A 127 -19.40 13.35 -20.12
C GLY A 127 -20.26 13.87 -18.96
N PRO A 128 -19.71 14.65 -18.01
CA PRO A 128 -20.47 15.18 -16.88
C PRO A 128 -21.35 16.41 -17.29
N PRO A 129 -22.64 16.48 -16.89
CA PRO A 129 -23.41 15.40 -16.28
C PRO A 129 -23.66 14.26 -17.27
N PHE A 130 -23.55 13.00 -16.81
CA PHE A 130 -23.71 11.82 -17.65
C PHE A 130 -25.09 11.82 -18.31
N THR A 131 -25.12 11.49 -19.60
CA THR A 131 -26.34 11.56 -20.41
C THR A 131 -27.19 10.29 -20.32
N ASP A 132 -26.69 9.25 -19.66
CA ASP A 132 -27.28 7.91 -19.65
C ASP A 132 -27.92 7.53 -18.29
N TRP A 133 -28.03 8.47 -17.34
CA TRP A 133 -28.81 8.27 -16.14
C TRP A 133 -30.25 7.90 -16.48
N THR A 134 -30.70 6.73 -16.04
CA THR A 134 -32.05 6.23 -16.32
C THR A 134 -32.70 5.66 -15.07
N ARG A 135 -33.96 6.04 -14.79
CA ARG A 135 -34.77 5.47 -13.70
C ARG A 135 -35.12 4.02 -13.99
N VAL A 136 -34.95 3.15 -13.00
CA VAL A 136 -35.05 1.70 -13.17
C VAL A 136 -36.21 1.04 -12.42
N ASN A 137 -36.90 1.77 -11.55
CA ASN A 137 -38.10 1.31 -10.84
C ASN A 137 -39.33 2.18 -11.15
N ALA A 138 -40.52 1.69 -10.79
CA ALA A 138 -41.67 2.55 -10.57
C ALA A 138 -41.45 3.34 -9.26
N PRO A 139 -41.82 4.63 -9.17
CA PRO A 139 -41.67 5.40 -7.94
C PRO A 139 -42.26 4.67 -6.72
N GLY A 140 -41.47 4.57 -5.65
CA GLY A 140 -41.82 3.85 -4.42
C GLY A 140 -42.11 2.37 -4.61
N PHE A 141 -41.64 1.76 -5.71
CA PHE A 141 -42.00 0.39 -6.11
C PHE A 141 -43.52 0.17 -6.25
N GLY A 142 -44.27 1.23 -6.53
CA GLY A 142 -45.73 1.21 -6.65
C GLY A 142 -46.47 1.72 -5.40
N ASP A 143 -45.78 1.95 -4.29
CA ASP A 143 -46.31 2.59 -3.09
C ASP A 143 -45.53 3.88 -2.77
N ALA A 144 -46.19 5.03 -2.84
CA ALA A 144 -45.57 6.33 -2.52
C ALA A 144 -45.11 6.45 -1.06
N ALA A 145 -45.60 5.59 -0.15
CA ALA A 145 -45.13 5.51 1.23
C ALA A 145 -43.73 4.87 1.37
N ASN A 146 -43.21 4.23 0.32
CA ASN A 146 -41.79 3.87 0.22
C ASN A 146 -40.99 5.09 -0.26
N PHE A 147 -40.78 6.07 0.61
CA PHE A 147 -40.27 7.39 0.21
C PHE A 147 -38.74 7.52 0.22
N VAL A 148 -38.01 6.53 0.73
CA VAL A 148 -36.53 6.48 0.70
C VAL A 148 -36.06 5.12 0.21
N ALA A 149 -35.09 5.10 -0.72
CA ALA A 149 -34.27 3.93 -1.03
C ALA A 149 -33.00 3.98 -0.16
N PHE A 150 -33.12 3.50 1.08
CA PHE A 150 -32.16 3.77 2.17
C PHE A 150 -30.86 2.98 2.01
N SER A 151 -30.93 1.73 1.57
CA SER A 151 -29.77 0.86 1.41
C SER A 151 -29.82 0.10 0.08
N LEU A 152 -28.63 -0.12 -0.49
CA LEU A 152 -28.42 -0.90 -1.70
C LEU A 152 -27.34 -1.94 -1.46
N ALA A 153 -27.56 -3.17 -1.94
CA ALA A 153 -26.54 -4.21 -1.93
C ALA A 153 -26.62 -5.10 -3.17
N ALA A 154 -25.47 -5.36 -3.79
CA ALA A 154 -25.33 -6.43 -4.75
C ALA A 154 -25.13 -7.77 -4.02
N TYR A 155 -25.94 -8.76 -4.33
CA TYR A 155 -25.80 -10.11 -3.77
C TYR A 155 -26.16 -11.17 -4.80
N GLY A 156 -25.15 -11.95 -5.20
CA GLY A 156 -25.23 -12.81 -6.38
C GLY A 156 -25.38 -11.97 -7.65
N ASN A 157 -26.35 -12.29 -8.50
CA ASN A 157 -26.64 -11.55 -9.73
C ASN A 157 -27.80 -10.55 -9.57
N PHE A 158 -28.11 -10.13 -8.34
CA PHE A 158 -29.27 -9.31 -8.03
C PHE A 158 -28.85 -8.05 -7.26
N LEU A 159 -29.55 -6.96 -7.55
CA LEU A 159 -29.53 -5.76 -6.72
C LEU A 159 -30.68 -5.86 -5.71
N TYR A 160 -30.39 -5.56 -4.45
CA TYR A 160 -31.36 -5.44 -3.37
C TYR A 160 -31.49 -3.99 -2.93
N VAL A 161 -32.71 -3.56 -2.61
CA VAL A 161 -33.04 -2.20 -2.19
C VAL A 161 -33.86 -2.27 -0.91
N GLY A 162 -33.40 -1.60 0.14
CA GLY A 162 -34.16 -1.41 1.37
C GLY A 162 -34.90 -0.08 1.35
N THR A 163 -36.19 -0.08 1.67
CA THR A 163 -37.01 1.13 1.71
C THR A 163 -37.23 1.64 3.13
N THR A 164 -37.70 2.88 3.25
CA THR A 164 -38.37 3.39 4.45
C THR A 164 -39.85 3.56 4.19
N ASN A 165 -40.68 3.03 5.10
CA ASN A 165 -42.13 3.20 5.12
C ASN A 165 -42.63 3.20 6.58
N PHE A 166 -43.05 4.38 7.07
CA PHE A 166 -43.51 4.55 8.45
C PHE A 166 -44.91 3.99 8.73
N GLY A 167 -45.66 3.62 7.69
CA GLY A 167 -47.02 3.13 7.83
C GLY A 167 -47.08 1.62 8.07
N THR A 168 -46.40 0.86 7.21
CA THR A 168 -46.45 -0.61 7.19
C THR A 168 -45.13 -1.28 7.57
N GLY A 169 -44.04 -0.52 7.68
CA GLY A 169 -42.69 -1.04 7.90
C GLY A 169 -41.91 -1.16 6.58
N CYS A 170 -40.60 -1.30 6.68
CA CYS A 170 -39.69 -1.32 5.53
C CYS A 170 -39.95 -2.49 4.58
N GLU A 171 -39.64 -2.26 3.31
CA GLU A 171 -39.68 -3.28 2.28
C GLU A 171 -38.28 -3.54 1.73
N VAL A 172 -38.03 -4.78 1.32
CA VAL A 172 -36.81 -5.20 0.63
C VAL A 172 -37.20 -5.66 -0.76
N TRP A 173 -36.72 -4.96 -1.78
CA TRP A 173 -36.97 -5.26 -3.19
C TRP A 173 -35.74 -5.84 -3.84
N ARG A 174 -35.91 -6.73 -4.82
CA ARG A 174 -34.81 -7.22 -5.66
C ARG A 174 -35.14 -7.23 -7.13
N SER A 175 -34.11 -7.13 -7.97
CA SER A 175 -34.18 -7.32 -9.43
C SER A 175 -32.84 -7.86 -9.93
N ALA A 176 -32.87 -8.70 -10.98
CA ALA A 176 -31.66 -9.11 -11.69
C ALA A 176 -31.06 -7.97 -12.51
N CYS A 177 -31.79 -6.85 -12.64
CA CYS A 177 -31.43 -5.68 -13.41
C CYS A 177 -31.15 -5.98 -14.89
N THR A 178 -31.84 -7.00 -15.43
CA THR A 178 -31.69 -7.44 -16.82
C THR A 178 -32.84 -6.97 -17.69
N GLY A 179 -32.55 -6.47 -18.88
CA GLY A 179 -33.54 -6.10 -19.89
C GLY A 179 -33.82 -4.60 -19.98
N ALA A 180 -35.01 -4.27 -20.49
CA ALA A 180 -35.44 -2.89 -20.67
C ALA A 180 -35.78 -2.23 -19.31
N VAL A 181 -35.48 -0.94 -19.21
CA VAL A 181 -35.81 -0.13 -18.03
C VAL A 181 -37.11 0.66 -18.26
N PRO A 182 -37.93 0.90 -17.21
CA PRO A 182 -37.81 0.36 -15.85
C PRO A 182 -37.92 -1.17 -15.83
N PHE A 183 -37.18 -1.83 -14.94
CA PHE A 183 -37.14 -3.29 -14.93
C PHE A 183 -38.47 -3.87 -14.47
N ALA A 184 -38.96 -4.88 -15.17
CA ALA A 184 -40.24 -5.51 -14.88
C ALA A 184 -40.16 -6.60 -13.79
N ASP A 185 -38.95 -7.00 -13.38
CA ASP A 185 -38.69 -8.11 -12.46
C ASP A 185 -38.45 -7.66 -11.01
N TRP A 186 -38.71 -6.39 -10.67
CA TRP A 186 -38.72 -5.95 -9.28
C TRP A 186 -39.74 -6.76 -8.48
N MET A 187 -39.27 -7.40 -7.42
CA MET A 187 -40.12 -8.14 -6.49
C MET A 187 -39.73 -7.87 -5.04
N GLN A 188 -40.72 -7.64 -4.20
CA GLN A 188 -40.54 -7.60 -2.75
C GLN A 188 -40.18 -9.00 -2.25
N VAL A 189 -39.26 -9.07 -1.28
CA VAL A 189 -38.71 -10.32 -0.76
C VAL A 189 -38.83 -10.47 0.76
N ASN A 190 -39.38 -9.49 1.46
CA ASN A 190 -39.77 -9.59 2.87
C ASN A 190 -41.28 -9.36 3.00
N THR A 191 -41.83 -9.72 4.16
CA THR A 191 -43.09 -9.11 4.65
C THR A 191 -42.77 -7.71 5.14
N ASP A 192 -43.65 -6.72 4.94
CA ASP A 192 -43.46 -5.34 5.42
C ASP A 192 -42.99 -5.32 6.89
N GLY A 193 -41.90 -4.60 7.14
CA GLY A 193 -41.26 -4.50 8.45
C GLY A 193 -40.81 -5.84 9.04
N PHE A 194 -40.61 -6.87 8.21
CA PHE A 194 -40.37 -8.25 8.65
C PHE A 194 -41.47 -8.81 9.58
N GLY A 195 -42.69 -8.28 9.47
CA GLY A 195 -43.84 -8.63 10.32
C GLY A 195 -44.07 -7.68 11.50
N ASP A 196 -43.19 -6.70 11.73
CA ASP A 196 -43.38 -5.60 12.67
C ASP A 196 -43.32 -4.24 11.95
N ALA A 197 -44.45 -3.53 11.89
CA ALA A 197 -44.51 -2.20 11.28
C ALA A 197 -43.62 -1.15 11.97
N GLY A 198 -43.15 -1.43 13.20
CA GLY A 198 -42.15 -0.63 13.90
C GLY A 198 -40.77 -0.65 13.25
N ASN A 199 -40.45 -1.69 12.46
CA ASN A 199 -39.26 -1.74 11.61
C ASN A 199 -39.43 -0.83 10.40
N ALA A 200 -39.38 0.47 10.61
CA ALA A 200 -39.78 1.47 9.60
C ALA A 200 -38.82 1.59 8.42
N SER A 201 -37.52 1.32 8.64
CA SER A 201 -36.47 1.49 7.63
C SER A 201 -35.57 0.27 7.57
N ALA A 202 -35.10 -0.06 6.36
CA ALA A 202 -34.01 -1.01 6.14
C ALA A 202 -32.69 -0.22 5.97
N ASN A 203 -32.05 0.15 7.08
CA ASN A 203 -30.96 1.13 7.14
C ASN A 203 -29.67 0.66 6.48
N SER A 204 -29.31 -0.60 6.65
CA SER A 204 -28.04 -1.13 6.14
C SER A 204 -28.19 -2.53 5.59
N MET A 205 -27.45 -2.83 4.52
CA MET A 205 -27.39 -4.16 3.92
C MET A 205 -25.93 -4.57 3.73
N THR A 206 -25.59 -5.79 4.13
CA THR A 206 -24.25 -6.33 3.96
C THR A 206 -24.29 -7.83 3.70
N VAL A 207 -23.35 -8.33 2.91
CA VAL A 207 -23.19 -9.77 2.69
C VAL A 207 -22.16 -10.31 3.67
N PHE A 208 -22.57 -11.27 4.51
CA PHE A 208 -21.71 -11.92 5.48
C PHE A 208 -22.00 -13.43 5.51
N ASN A 209 -20.97 -14.27 5.61
CA ASN A 209 -21.11 -15.73 5.57
C ASN A 209 -21.99 -16.24 4.40
N SER A 210 -21.78 -15.66 3.21
CA SER A 210 -22.54 -15.95 1.98
C SER A 210 -24.05 -15.70 2.07
N ARG A 211 -24.49 -14.81 2.97
CA ARG A 211 -25.90 -14.44 3.18
C ARG A 211 -26.07 -12.93 3.22
N LEU A 212 -27.16 -12.44 2.65
CA LEU A 212 -27.55 -11.04 2.79
C LEU A 212 -28.15 -10.79 4.17
N HIS A 213 -27.63 -9.78 4.85
CA HIS A 213 -28.13 -9.24 6.12
C HIS A 213 -28.77 -7.87 5.85
N VAL A 214 -29.88 -7.60 6.52
CA VAL A 214 -30.63 -6.33 6.47
C VAL A 214 -30.84 -5.87 7.91
N ALA A 215 -30.32 -4.69 8.22
CA ALA A 215 -30.51 -4.02 9.50
C ALA A 215 -31.71 -3.07 9.44
N THR A 216 -32.47 -2.99 10.53
CA THR A 216 -33.65 -2.12 10.64
C THR A 216 -33.47 -1.04 11.70
N SER A 217 -34.36 -0.05 11.67
CA SER A 217 -34.63 0.83 12.80
C SER A 217 -36.03 0.60 13.36
N ASN A 218 -36.11 0.52 14.69
CA ASN A 218 -37.34 0.39 15.47
C ASN A 218 -37.15 1.12 16.81
N GLY A 219 -37.70 2.34 16.91
CA GLY A 219 -37.59 3.18 18.11
C GLY A 219 -38.42 2.69 19.31
N THR A 220 -39.17 1.59 19.17
CA THR A 220 -40.02 1.06 20.25
C THR A 220 -39.39 -0.16 20.93
N THR A 221 -38.97 -1.17 20.15
CA THR A 221 -38.38 -2.41 20.67
C THR A 221 -36.87 -2.46 20.53
N GLY A 222 -36.29 -1.62 19.67
CA GLY A 222 -34.87 -1.61 19.31
C GLY A 222 -34.61 -2.28 17.96
N ALA A 223 -33.46 -1.97 17.36
CA ALA A 223 -33.05 -2.43 16.04
C ALA A 223 -33.00 -3.95 15.91
N GLU A 224 -33.33 -4.44 14.72
CA GLU A 224 -33.27 -5.84 14.36
C GLU A 224 -32.34 -6.04 13.16
N ILE A 225 -31.72 -7.21 13.07
CA ILE A 225 -30.93 -7.65 11.92
C ILE A 225 -31.56 -8.94 11.42
N TRP A 226 -31.92 -8.95 10.15
CA TRP A 226 -32.55 -10.06 9.46
C TRP A 226 -31.58 -10.64 8.42
N VAL A 227 -31.52 -11.96 8.33
CA VAL A 227 -30.68 -12.65 7.35
C VAL A 227 -31.49 -13.62 6.51
N THR A 228 -31.11 -13.74 5.25
CA THR A 228 -31.62 -14.78 4.34
C THR A 228 -31.42 -16.20 4.92
N ALA A 229 -32.45 -17.04 4.86
CA ALA A 229 -32.47 -18.36 5.51
C ALA A 229 -31.52 -19.42 4.87
N ALA A 230 -31.08 -19.23 3.63
CA ALA A 230 -30.11 -20.09 2.95
C ALA A 230 -28.94 -19.29 2.34
N ALA A 231 -27.77 -19.91 2.24
CA ALA A 231 -26.65 -19.36 1.47
C ALA A 231 -26.80 -19.73 -0.01
N GLY A 232 -26.49 -18.82 -0.93
CA GLY A 232 -26.35 -19.14 -2.37
C GLY A 232 -27.48 -18.68 -3.31
N GLY A 233 -28.33 -17.74 -2.89
CA GLY A 233 -29.25 -17.02 -3.80
C GLY A 233 -30.73 -17.44 -3.76
N PRO A 234 -31.59 -16.70 -4.49
CA PRO A 234 -33.06 -16.69 -4.34
C PRO A 234 -33.79 -17.99 -4.77
N PRO A 235 -35.09 -18.15 -4.42
CA PRO A 235 -35.96 -17.19 -3.73
C PRO A 235 -35.87 -17.28 -2.20
N PHE A 236 -35.61 -16.14 -1.55
CA PHE A 236 -35.80 -15.97 -0.11
C PHE A 236 -37.18 -15.37 0.11
N THR A 237 -38.15 -16.18 0.50
CA THR A 237 -39.32 -15.71 1.27
C THR A 237 -39.09 -15.83 2.77
N ASP A 238 -37.95 -16.40 3.16
CA ASP A 238 -37.67 -16.82 4.52
C ASP A 238 -36.49 -16.00 5.06
N TRP A 239 -36.79 -15.17 6.04
CA TRP A 239 -35.85 -14.35 6.78
C TRP A 239 -35.81 -14.81 8.23
N ALA A 240 -34.63 -14.76 8.83
CA ALA A 240 -34.44 -15.04 10.24
C ALA A 240 -33.79 -13.84 10.93
N GLN A 241 -34.39 -13.39 12.03
CA GLN A 241 -33.77 -12.40 12.90
C GLN A 241 -32.52 -13.02 13.56
N VAL A 242 -31.43 -12.27 13.65
CA VAL A 242 -30.14 -12.77 14.17
C VAL A 242 -29.68 -12.12 15.47
N ASN A 243 -30.30 -11.03 15.91
CA ASN A 243 -30.06 -10.42 17.21
C ASN A 243 -31.37 -10.44 18.04
N ALA A 244 -31.26 -10.29 19.35
CA ALA A 244 -32.41 -9.85 20.16
C ALA A 244 -32.68 -8.37 19.85
N ASP A 245 -33.94 -7.94 19.92
CA ASP A 245 -34.35 -6.54 19.67
C ASP A 245 -33.45 -5.56 20.44
N GLY A 246 -32.86 -4.62 19.70
CA GLY A 246 -31.92 -3.64 20.25
C GLY A 246 -30.72 -4.26 20.96
N PHE A 247 -30.28 -5.47 20.58
CA PHE A 247 -29.24 -6.24 21.29
C PHE A 247 -29.56 -6.43 22.79
N GLY A 248 -30.86 -6.53 23.12
CA GLY A 248 -31.36 -6.66 24.49
C GLY A 248 -31.70 -5.33 25.18
N ALA A 249 -31.58 -4.19 24.50
CA ALA A 249 -31.93 -2.87 25.02
C ALA A 249 -32.59 -1.99 23.95
N ALA A 250 -33.85 -1.62 24.16
CA ALA A 250 -34.64 -0.82 23.20
C ALA A 250 -34.05 0.56 22.84
N VAL A 251 -33.12 1.09 23.66
CA VAL A 251 -32.37 2.32 23.36
C VAL A 251 -31.44 2.17 22.14
N ASN A 252 -31.12 0.94 21.74
CA ASN A 252 -30.38 0.68 20.51
C ASN A 252 -31.39 0.67 19.35
N GLY A 253 -31.95 1.84 19.03
CA GLY A 253 -33.12 2.00 18.15
C GLY A 253 -32.88 1.76 16.66
N GLY A 254 -31.63 1.84 16.19
CA GLY A 254 -31.28 1.61 14.78
C GLY A 254 -29.90 0.98 14.64
N VAL A 255 -29.70 0.26 13.54
CA VAL A 255 -28.37 -0.16 13.07
C VAL A 255 -28.12 0.55 11.74
N GLU A 256 -27.34 1.63 11.79
CA GLU A 256 -27.13 2.54 10.66
C GLU A 256 -26.09 2.04 9.67
N SER A 257 -25.12 1.25 10.14
CA SER A 257 -24.06 0.73 9.30
C SER A 257 -23.63 -0.66 9.71
N MET A 258 -23.43 -1.54 8.73
CA MET A 258 -22.84 -2.86 8.90
C MET A 258 -21.64 -3.05 7.98
N VAL A 259 -20.54 -3.53 8.54
CA VAL A 259 -19.31 -3.84 7.79
C VAL A 259 -18.75 -5.20 8.21
N VAL A 260 -18.09 -5.88 7.26
CA VAL A 260 -17.38 -7.14 7.53
C VAL A 260 -15.90 -6.85 7.63
N LYS A 261 -15.27 -7.23 8.75
CA LYS A 261 -13.81 -7.16 8.93
C LYS A 261 -13.30 -8.52 9.38
N GLY A 262 -12.45 -9.13 8.57
CA GLY A 262 -11.99 -10.51 8.76
C GLY A 262 -13.18 -11.49 8.75
N SER A 263 -13.32 -12.27 9.82
CA SER A 263 -14.37 -13.28 9.98
C SER A 263 -15.59 -12.82 10.79
N TYR A 264 -15.75 -11.51 10.96
CA TYR A 264 -16.78 -10.93 11.83
C TYR A 264 -17.66 -9.91 11.12
N LEU A 265 -18.94 -9.91 11.48
CA LEU A 265 -19.90 -8.85 11.16
C LEU A 265 -19.90 -7.83 12.29
N TYR A 266 -19.79 -6.56 11.94
CA TYR A 266 -19.90 -5.42 12.84
C TYR A 266 -21.16 -4.62 12.52
N ALA A 267 -21.87 -4.17 13.55
CA ALA A 267 -23.09 -3.38 13.45
C ALA A 267 -22.96 -2.13 14.33
N ALA A 268 -23.00 -0.96 13.70
CA ALA A 268 -23.02 0.33 14.38
C ALA A 268 -24.44 0.72 14.73
N VAL A 269 -24.65 1.01 16.00
CA VAL A 269 -25.91 1.50 16.54
C VAL A 269 -25.90 3.02 16.54
N GLY A 270 -26.91 3.55 15.89
CA GLY A 270 -27.31 4.96 15.79
C GLY A 270 -28.81 4.98 15.47
N ASP A 271 -29.50 6.10 15.65
CA ASP A 271 -30.85 6.25 15.09
C ASP A 271 -30.98 7.62 14.47
N TYR A 272 -31.15 7.64 13.15
CA TYR A 272 -31.44 8.82 12.36
C TYR A 272 -32.68 9.60 12.86
N TRP A 273 -33.59 8.94 13.58
CA TRP A 273 -34.91 9.44 13.94
C TRP A 273 -35.16 9.57 15.46
N GLY A 274 -34.14 9.37 16.31
CA GLY A 274 -34.32 9.21 17.76
C GLY A 274 -33.12 9.65 18.63
N ALA A 275 -33.26 9.45 19.95
CA ALA A 275 -32.24 9.82 20.95
C ALA A 275 -31.40 8.59 21.33
N ASN A 276 -30.15 8.51 20.89
CA ASN A 276 -29.36 7.27 20.95
C ASN A 276 -27.95 7.42 21.55
N VAL A 277 -27.38 6.25 21.80
CA VAL A 277 -26.01 5.96 22.24
C VAL A 277 -25.17 5.50 21.05
N SER A 278 -23.86 5.76 21.08
CA SER A 278 -22.94 5.26 20.04
C SER A 278 -22.33 3.93 20.50
N ARG A 279 -22.83 2.82 19.96
CA ARG A 279 -22.35 1.46 20.26
C ARG A 279 -22.02 0.71 18.98
N VAL A 280 -21.06 -0.19 19.06
CA VAL A 280 -20.72 -1.12 17.98
C VAL A 280 -20.82 -2.54 18.54
N PHE A 281 -21.56 -3.39 17.86
CA PHE A 281 -21.69 -4.81 18.18
C PHE A 281 -21.00 -5.67 17.14
N ARG A 282 -20.49 -6.83 17.55
CA ARG A 282 -19.80 -7.80 16.70
C ARG A 282 -20.37 -9.19 16.90
N SER A 283 -20.45 -9.97 15.83
CA SER A 283 -20.76 -11.41 15.86
C SER A 283 -19.89 -12.18 14.86
N THR A 284 -19.59 -13.45 15.16
CA THR A 284 -19.00 -14.42 14.22
C THR A 284 -20.04 -15.04 13.29
N GLY A 285 -21.32 -14.98 13.65
CA GLY A 285 -22.39 -15.78 13.04
C GLY A 285 -22.24 -17.29 13.25
N THR A 286 -21.37 -17.72 14.16
CA THR A 286 -21.13 -19.15 14.44
C THR A 286 -22.39 -19.79 14.98
N GLY A 287 -22.76 -20.96 14.43
CA GLY A 287 -23.99 -21.66 14.78
C GLY A 287 -25.19 -21.32 13.88
N GLY A 288 -25.08 -20.29 13.04
CA GLY A 288 -26.16 -19.84 12.17
C GLY A 288 -27.25 -19.07 12.92
N PRO A 289 -28.32 -18.62 12.23
CA PRO A 289 -29.39 -17.81 12.83
C PRO A 289 -30.20 -18.60 13.87
N PRO A 290 -30.56 -18.01 15.04
CA PRO A 290 -30.14 -16.69 15.50
C PRO A 290 -28.69 -16.68 16.02
N TYR A 291 -27.99 -15.56 15.86
CA TYR A 291 -26.62 -15.44 16.35
C TYR A 291 -26.64 -15.13 17.85
N THR A 292 -26.04 -16.02 18.66
CA THR A 292 -26.07 -15.90 20.13
C THR A 292 -24.83 -15.23 20.71
N ASP A 293 -23.92 -14.75 19.86
CA ASP A 293 -22.57 -14.30 20.22
C ASP A 293 -22.36 -12.80 19.98
N TRP A 294 -23.43 -12.03 19.78
CA TRP A 294 -23.35 -10.58 19.70
C TRP A 294 -22.73 -10.00 20.97
N VAL A 295 -21.68 -9.20 20.80
CA VAL A 295 -20.95 -8.54 21.89
C VAL A 295 -20.64 -7.10 21.52
N GLN A 296 -20.85 -6.18 22.46
CA GLN A 296 -20.45 -4.78 22.31
C GLN A 296 -18.92 -4.68 22.32
N VAL A 297 -18.34 -3.90 21.39
CA VAL A 297 -16.90 -3.84 21.17
C VAL A 297 -16.25 -2.50 21.53
N ASN A 298 -17.03 -1.47 21.85
CA ASN A 298 -16.55 -0.17 22.31
C ASN A 298 -17.14 0.16 23.70
N ALA A 299 -16.49 1.07 24.43
CA ALA A 299 -17.16 1.73 25.55
C ALA A 299 -18.36 2.53 25.03
N ASP A 300 -19.39 2.70 25.85
CA ASP A 300 -20.54 3.54 25.50
C ASP A 300 -20.06 4.92 25.01
N ASP A 301 -20.61 5.33 23.87
CA ASP A 301 -20.35 6.62 23.22
C ASP A 301 -18.87 6.85 22.85
N PHE A 302 -18.09 5.78 22.75
CA PHE A 302 -16.62 5.82 22.65
C PHE A 302 -15.94 6.58 23.79
N GLY A 303 -16.61 6.67 24.95
CA GLY A 303 -16.16 7.42 26.12
C GLY A 303 -16.47 8.92 26.08
N ASP A 304 -17.12 9.42 25.03
CA ASP A 304 -17.61 10.80 24.94
C ASP A 304 -19.15 10.84 24.86
N PRO A 305 -19.85 11.24 25.93
CA PRO A 305 -21.31 11.22 25.99
C PRO A 305 -22.00 12.21 25.03
N SER A 306 -21.24 13.07 24.34
CA SER A 306 -21.77 13.92 23.27
C SER A 306 -21.91 13.20 21.92
N ASN A 307 -21.41 11.96 21.80
CA ASN A 307 -21.65 11.12 20.62
C ASN A 307 -23.03 10.46 20.69
N TRP A 308 -23.99 10.96 19.92
CA TRP A 308 -25.40 10.56 19.94
C TRP A 308 -25.78 9.49 18.91
N GLY A 309 -24.80 8.92 18.22
CA GLY A 309 -24.97 7.78 17.34
C GLY A 309 -23.69 7.45 16.58
N CYS A 310 -23.47 6.16 16.34
CA CYS A 310 -22.49 5.71 15.37
C CYS A 310 -23.22 5.46 14.04
N VAL A 311 -22.96 6.31 13.06
CA VAL A 311 -23.75 6.40 11.82
C VAL A 311 -23.04 5.78 10.60
N SER A 312 -21.72 5.57 10.68
CA SER A 312 -20.95 4.95 9.61
C SER A 312 -19.84 4.06 10.15
N LEU A 313 -19.64 2.91 9.50
CA LEU A 313 -18.48 2.04 9.66
C LEU A 313 -17.78 1.86 8.34
N GLU A 314 -16.46 1.73 8.38
CA GLU A 314 -15.62 1.39 7.22
C GLU A 314 -14.37 0.62 7.66
N THR A 315 -13.74 -0.13 6.75
CA THR A 315 -12.51 -0.87 7.05
C THR A 315 -11.56 -0.95 5.84
N ASP A 316 -10.26 -0.85 6.12
CA ASP A 316 -9.17 -1.20 5.20
C ASP A 316 -8.74 -2.68 5.36
N GLY A 317 -9.45 -3.45 6.20
CA GLY A 317 -9.12 -4.81 6.62
C GLY A 317 -8.30 -4.88 7.92
N SER A 318 -7.37 -3.96 8.14
CA SER A 318 -6.53 -3.91 9.34
C SER A 318 -7.19 -3.19 10.50
N TYR A 319 -7.89 -2.10 10.19
CA TYR A 319 -8.57 -1.25 11.14
C TYR A 319 -10.06 -1.15 10.84
N LEU A 320 -10.85 -1.08 11.90
CA LEU A 320 -12.26 -0.70 11.85
C LEU A 320 -12.34 0.79 12.18
N TYR A 321 -13.03 1.54 11.34
CA TYR A 321 -13.30 2.97 11.52
C TYR A 321 -14.77 3.18 11.83
N ALA A 322 -15.07 4.09 12.75
CA ALA A 322 -16.41 4.44 13.19
C ALA A 322 -16.59 5.96 13.17
N GLY A 323 -17.59 6.43 12.44
CA GLY A 323 -18.01 7.82 12.39
C GLY A 323 -19.15 8.08 13.36
N THR A 324 -19.05 9.15 14.15
CA THR A 324 -20.09 9.54 15.13
C THR A 324 -20.85 10.78 14.71
N TRP A 325 -22.05 10.92 15.28
CA TRP A 325 -22.81 12.16 15.28
C TRP A 325 -22.69 12.86 16.63
N ASN A 326 -22.17 14.08 16.64
CA ASN A 326 -21.96 14.90 17.83
C ASN A 326 -22.21 16.37 17.49
N THR A 327 -23.35 16.88 17.94
CA THR A 327 -23.80 18.26 17.71
C THR A 327 -23.25 19.27 18.73
N THR A 328 -22.49 18.79 19.73
CA THR A 328 -21.96 19.63 20.82
C THR A 328 -20.56 20.14 20.51
N THR A 329 -19.65 19.23 20.15
CA THR A 329 -18.24 19.55 19.86
C THR A 329 -17.86 19.30 18.40
N GLY A 330 -18.71 18.62 17.65
CA GLY A 330 -18.47 18.17 16.28
C GLY A 330 -18.22 16.67 16.20
N CYS A 331 -18.45 16.10 15.03
CA CYS A 331 -18.31 14.68 14.72
C CYS A 331 -16.91 14.13 15.04
N GLN A 332 -16.85 12.85 15.35
CA GLN A 332 -15.61 12.15 15.64
C GLN A 332 -15.43 10.94 14.72
N VAL A 333 -14.18 10.66 14.39
CA VAL A 333 -13.75 9.44 13.71
C VAL A 333 -12.93 8.63 14.71
N TRP A 334 -13.34 7.40 14.96
CA TRP A 334 -12.67 6.46 15.86
C TRP A 334 -12.11 5.29 15.07
N ARG A 335 -10.95 4.77 15.46
CA ARG A 335 -10.27 3.64 14.83
C ARG A 335 -9.90 2.59 15.87
N SER A 336 -9.94 1.31 15.49
CA SER A 336 -9.48 0.19 16.33
C SER A 336 -8.90 -0.92 15.46
N ALA A 337 -7.78 -1.53 15.88
CA ALA A 337 -7.25 -2.75 15.24
C ALA A 337 -8.10 -3.98 15.57
N CYS A 338 -9.11 -3.82 16.44
CA CYS A 338 -9.92 -4.87 17.03
C CYS A 338 -9.09 -5.82 17.93
N SER A 339 -8.09 -5.28 18.61
CA SER A 339 -7.15 -6.03 19.45
C SER A 339 -7.58 -6.07 20.93
N GLY A 340 -7.01 -7.00 21.70
CA GLY A 340 -7.24 -7.09 23.16
C GLY A 340 -8.50 -7.83 23.62
N GLY A 341 -9.33 -8.31 22.68
CA GLY A 341 -10.61 -8.96 22.98
C GLY A 341 -11.73 -7.95 23.29
N PRO A 342 -13.01 -8.28 23.08
CA PRO A 342 -14.12 -7.33 23.29
C PRO A 342 -14.46 -7.13 24.79
N PRO A 343 -14.79 -5.89 25.24
CA PRO A 343 -14.73 -4.65 24.47
C PRO A 343 -13.28 -4.28 24.17
N PHE A 344 -13.00 -3.88 22.94
CA PHE A 344 -11.65 -3.54 22.53
C PHE A 344 -11.17 -2.29 23.26
N THR A 345 -9.96 -2.35 23.80
CA THR A 345 -9.36 -1.23 24.55
C THR A 345 -8.51 -0.31 23.66
N ASP A 346 -8.44 -0.60 22.36
CA ASP A 346 -7.59 0.08 21.38
C ASP A 346 -8.36 1.05 20.47
N TRP A 347 -9.60 1.41 20.84
CA TRP A 347 -10.31 2.49 20.16
C TRP A 347 -9.61 3.84 20.43
N THR A 348 -9.20 4.51 19.35
CA THR A 348 -8.57 5.83 19.40
C THR A 348 -9.31 6.81 18.50
N LYS A 349 -9.52 8.03 18.97
CA LYS A 349 -10.06 9.12 18.15
C LYS A 349 -8.96 9.62 17.22
N VAL A 350 -9.24 9.70 15.92
CA VAL A 350 -8.26 10.01 14.87
C VAL A 350 -8.49 11.34 14.16
N ASN A 351 -9.48 12.14 14.60
CA ASN A 351 -9.66 13.52 14.17
C ASN A 351 -9.71 14.47 15.38
N THR A 352 -9.49 15.76 15.14
CA THR A 352 -10.03 16.81 16.04
C THR A 352 -11.54 16.86 15.84
N ASP A 353 -12.31 17.06 16.91
CA ASP A 353 -13.78 17.12 16.84
C ASP A 353 -14.22 18.09 15.72
N GLY A 354 -15.11 17.61 14.86
CA GLY A 354 -15.59 18.36 13.70
C GLY A 354 -14.50 18.75 12.70
N PHE A 355 -13.35 18.09 12.71
CA PHE A 355 -12.15 18.47 11.96
C PHE A 355 -11.67 19.91 12.23
N GLY A 356 -11.97 20.42 13.43
CA GLY A 356 -11.66 21.80 13.84
C GLY A 356 -12.82 22.78 13.66
N ASP A 357 -13.92 22.37 13.03
CA ASP A 357 -15.19 23.11 12.99
C ASP A 357 -16.31 22.32 13.70
N ALA A 358 -16.79 22.81 14.84
CA ALA A 358 -17.88 22.17 15.57
C ALA A 358 -19.21 22.13 14.80
N GLY A 359 -19.35 22.89 13.71
CA GLY A 359 -20.46 22.81 12.76
C GLY A 359 -20.52 21.50 11.97
N ASN A 360 -19.38 20.80 11.85
CA ASN A 360 -19.33 19.45 11.28
C ASN A 360 -19.88 18.46 12.28
N THR A 361 -21.18 18.17 12.24
CA THR A 361 -21.84 17.45 13.33
C THR A 361 -21.84 15.94 13.16
N GLY A 362 -21.95 15.39 11.94
CA GLY A 362 -22.05 13.93 11.73
C GLY A 362 -21.25 13.41 10.53
N ILE A 363 -20.66 12.20 10.66
CA ILE A 363 -20.01 11.48 9.55
C ILE A 363 -20.99 10.50 8.91
N TRP A 364 -21.67 10.91 7.85
CA TRP A 364 -22.73 10.10 7.25
C TRP A 364 -22.23 8.91 6.44
N SER A 365 -21.06 9.03 5.84
CA SER A 365 -20.44 7.95 5.09
C SER A 365 -18.93 8.07 5.13
N MET A 366 -18.25 6.93 5.03
CA MET A 366 -16.81 6.84 4.86
C MET A 366 -16.51 5.91 3.70
N ALA A 367 -15.39 6.15 3.01
CA ALA A 367 -14.91 5.27 1.95
C ALA A 367 -13.38 5.35 1.83
N PHE A 368 -12.75 4.25 1.46
CA PHE A 368 -11.36 4.24 1.04
C PHE A 368 -11.22 4.51 -0.46
N TYR A 369 -10.35 5.46 -0.82
CA TYR A 369 -10.02 5.78 -2.21
C TYR A 369 -8.52 6.08 -2.34
N ASN A 370 -7.83 5.34 -3.21
CA ASN A 370 -6.36 5.40 -3.37
C ASN A 370 -5.65 5.36 -2.01
N ASP A 371 -6.00 4.35 -1.21
CA ASP A 371 -5.49 4.10 0.14
C ASP A 371 -5.82 5.18 1.18
N ASN A 372 -6.44 6.30 0.81
CA ASN A 372 -6.84 7.34 1.75
C ASN A 372 -8.27 7.12 2.26
N LEU A 373 -8.51 7.37 3.54
CA LEU A 373 -9.85 7.38 4.13
C LEU A 373 -10.52 8.73 3.84
N PHE A 374 -11.73 8.69 3.27
CA PHE A 374 -12.60 9.85 3.11
C PHE A 374 -13.73 9.77 4.12
N ALA A 375 -14.03 10.88 4.78
CA ALA A 375 -15.13 11.04 5.72
C ALA A 375 -16.04 12.19 5.26
N LEU A 376 -17.33 11.89 5.13
CA LEU A 376 -18.35 12.79 4.60
C LEU A 376 -19.08 13.44 5.77
N ALA A 377 -18.72 14.68 6.08
CA ALA A 377 -19.23 15.42 7.22
C ALA A 377 -20.41 16.32 6.82
N GLU A 378 -21.49 16.28 7.61
CA GLU A 378 -22.57 17.27 7.53
C GLU A 378 -22.18 18.55 8.25
N ASN A 379 -22.41 19.68 7.59
CA ASN A 379 -22.33 21.01 8.19
C ASN A 379 -23.54 21.86 7.82
N GLY A 380 -24.37 22.17 8.81
CA GLY A 380 -25.58 22.96 8.59
C GLY A 380 -25.33 24.43 8.24
N ALA A 381 -24.10 24.94 8.40
CA ALA A 381 -23.76 26.34 8.18
C ALA A 381 -22.97 26.57 6.88
N SER A 382 -21.94 25.76 6.62
CA SER A 382 -21.10 25.84 5.41
C SER A 382 -21.59 24.94 4.27
N GLY A 383 -22.36 23.90 4.58
CA GLY A 383 -22.72 22.83 3.64
C GLY A 383 -21.78 21.63 3.77
N ALA A 384 -22.07 20.55 3.06
CA ALA A 384 -21.41 19.26 3.15
C ALA A 384 -19.89 19.40 2.94
N GLU A 385 -19.11 18.76 3.81
CA GLU A 385 -17.65 18.76 3.73
C GLU A 385 -17.12 17.33 3.53
N VAL A 386 -16.14 17.17 2.66
CA VAL A 386 -15.46 15.90 2.40
C VAL A 386 -14.03 16.01 2.89
N TRP A 387 -13.73 15.24 3.93
CA TRP A 387 -12.43 15.23 4.58
C TRP A 387 -11.66 13.99 4.15
N ARG A 388 -10.45 14.18 3.62
CA ARG A 388 -9.53 13.11 3.26
C ARG A 388 -8.44 13.02 4.32
N ASN A 389 -8.19 11.83 4.84
CA ASN A 389 -7.00 11.59 5.65
C ASN A 389 -5.83 11.18 4.75
N ASP A 390 -4.76 11.96 4.79
CA ASP A 390 -3.54 11.71 4.01
C ASP A 390 -2.60 10.70 4.69
N THR A 391 -3.13 9.55 5.14
CA THR A 391 -2.30 8.50 5.75
C THR A 391 -1.30 8.00 4.70
N VAL A 392 -0.02 8.24 4.96
CA VAL A 392 1.06 7.68 4.15
C VAL A 392 1.33 6.29 4.69
N TYR A 393 0.82 5.27 4.01
CA TYR A 393 1.25 3.90 4.27
C TYR A 393 2.60 3.68 3.60
N PRO A 394 3.67 3.36 4.35
CA PRO A 394 4.97 3.04 3.77
C PRO A 394 4.80 1.95 2.73
N THR A 395 5.04 2.33 1.48
CA THR A 395 4.80 1.50 0.30
C THR A 395 6.11 1.35 -0.43
N TRP A 396 6.46 0.11 -0.75
CA TRP A 396 7.65 -0.27 -1.49
C TRP A 396 7.26 -0.83 -2.85
N TYR A 397 8.01 -0.47 -3.87
CA TYR A 397 7.81 -0.84 -5.25
C TYR A 397 9.04 -1.61 -5.75
N LEU A 398 8.80 -2.74 -6.39
CA LEU A 398 9.82 -3.57 -7.05
C LEU A 398 9.39 -3.71 -8.51
N ALA A 399 10.18 -3.20 -9.45
CA ALA A 399 9.76 -3.04 -10.84
C ALA A 399 9.95 -4.31 -11.68
N GLU A 400 10.96 -5.13 -11.41
CA GLU A 400 11.09 -6.47 -11.97
C GLU A 400 10.50 -7.54 -11.04
N GLY A 401 10.21 -8.69 -11.65
CA GLY A 401 9.75 -9.90 -11.01
C GLY A 401 9.27 -10.95 -12.02
N SER A 402 9.65 -12.20 -11.86
CA SER A 402 9.17 -13.28 -12.72
C SER A 402 9.24 -14.61 -12.01
N THR A 403 8.17 -15.39 -12.18
CA THR A 403 8.12 -16.82 -11.86
C THR A 403 7.98 -17.66 -13.13
N ALA A 404 8.08 -17.03 -14.30
CA ALA A 404 8.08 -17.70 -15.59
C ALA A 404 9.52 -17.93 -16.08
N TRP A 405 9.67 -18.58 -17.25
CA TRP A 405 10.96 -18.69 -17.96
C TRP A 405 12.09 -19.38 -17.19
N GLY A 406 11.77 -20.16 -16.15
CA GLY A 406 12.76 -20.80 -15.29
C GLY A 406 13.26 -19.93 -14.12
N PHE A 407 12.65 -18.77 -13.91
CA PHE A 407 12.89 -17.93 -12.74
C PHE A 407 12.00 -18.37 -11.57
N ASP A 408 12.57 -18.27 -10.37
CA ASP A 408 11.88 -18.27 -9.09
C ASP A 408 12.22 -16.98 -8.34
N GLU A 409 11.28 -16.50 -7.53
CA GLU A 409 11.43 -15.27 -6.78
C GLU A 409 10.91 -15.44 -5.35
N TYR A 410 11.58 -14.78 -4.41
CA TYR A 410 10.97 -14.42 -3.14
C TYR A 410 11.17 -12.93 -2.86
N ILE A 411 10.21 -12.36 -2.14
CA ILE A 411 10.25 -10.98 -1.63
C ILE A 411 10.54 -11.06 -0.14
N SER A 412 11.52 -10.30 0.35
CA SER A 412 11.78 -10.19 1.79
C SER A 412 11.26 -8.88 2.33
N ILE A 413 10.56 -8.95 3.46
CA ILE A 413 9.96 -7.81 4.14
C ILE A 413 10.53 -7.78 5.55
N GLU A 414 11.12 -6.65 5.93
CA GLU A 414 11.65 -6.41 7.26
C GLU A 414 10.68 -5.56 8.08
N ASN A 415 10.38 -6.02 9.29
CA ASN A 415 9.75 -5.21 10.32
C ASN A 415 10.81 -4.80 11.37
N PRO A 416 11.37 -3.59 11.26
CA PRO A 416 12.36 -3.12 12.23
C PRO A 416 11.71 -2.54 13.50
N ASN A 417 10.39 -2.53 13.62
CA ASN A 417 9.67 -1.88 14.71
C ASN A 417 9.57 -2.78 15.94
N GLY A 418 9.54 -2.17 17.14
CA GLY A 418 9.32 -2.88 18.41
C GLY A 418 7.90 -3.43 18.61
N ILE A 419 7.02 -3.28 17.60
CA ILE A 419 5.64 -3.78 17.58
C ILE A 419 5.40 -4.54 16.27
N PRO A 420 4.48 -5.54 16.27
CA PRO A 420 4.14 -6.26 15.06
C PRO A 420 3.44 -5.36 14.03
N VAL A 421 3.61 -5.67 12.74
CA VAL A 421 2.96 -5.00 11.60
C VAL A 421 2.42 -6.04 10.62
N ASN A 422 1.56 -5.61 9.70
CA ASN A 422 1.06 -6.35 8.57
C ASN A 422 1.44 -5.62 7.28
N ALA A 423 1.95 -6.37 6.30
CA ALA A 423 2.19 -5.85 4.96
C ALA A 423 1.21 -6.48 3.97
N THR A 424 0.57 -5.66 3.13
CA THR A 424 -0.24 -6.12 2.01
C THR A 424 0.62 -6.17 0.75
N VAL A 425 0.50 -7.23 -0.04
CA VAL A 425 1.25 -7.40 -1.30
C VAL A 425 0.27 -7.30 -2.47
N THR A 426 0.65 -6.57 -3.52
CA THR A 426 -0.09 -6.51 -4.79
C THR A 426 0.88 -6.73 -5.95
N TYR A 427 0.55 -7.66 -6.84
CA TYR A 427 1.33 -7.94 -8.04
C TYR A 427 0.72 -7.24 -9.24
N MET A 428 1.48 -6.43 -9.97
CA MET A 428 1.05 -5.79 -11.21
C MET A 428 1.53 -6.64 -12.39
N THR A 429 0.60 -7.36 -13.01
CA THR A 429 0.86 -8.21 -14.18
C THR A 429 0.48 -7.49 -15.48
N THR A 430 0.80 -8.08 -16.63
CA THR A 430 0.27 -7.61 -17.92
C THR A 430 -1.25 -7.72 -18.04
N GLY A 431 -1.89 -8.55 -17.21
CA GLY A 431 -3.35 -8.69 -17.10
C GLY A 431 -3.99 -7.73 -16.08
N GLY A 432 -3.20 -6.87 -15.44
CA GLY A 432 -3.62 -5.96 -14.38
C GLY A 432 -3.20 -6.42 -12.97
N PRO A 433 -3.59 -5.66 -11.93
CA PRO A 433 -3.25 -5.96 -10.55
C PRO A 433 -3.89 -7.26 -10.03
N VAL A 434 -3.11 -8.08 -9.34
CA VAL A 434 -3.52 -9.30 -8.65
C VAL A 434 -3.19 -9.13 -7.15
N PRO A 435 -4.18 -9.18 -6.25
CA PRO A 435 -3.93 -9.15 -4.81
C PRO A 435 -3.08 -10.34 -4.36
N GLY A 436 -2.02 -10.06 -3.61
CA GLY A 436 -1.15 -11.04 -2.96
C GLY A 436 -1.56 -11.31 -1.51
N PRO A 437 -0.70 -12.00 -0.72
CA PRO A 437 -0.99 -12.29 0.68
C PRO A 437 -0.89 -11.05 1.57
N ASN A 438 -1.60 -11.10 2.69
CA ASN A 438 -1.34 -10.24 3.85
C ASN A 438 -0.28 -10.92 4.73
N VAL A 439 0.83 -10.26 4.96
CA VAL A 439 2.01 -10.78 5.64
C VAL A 439 2.06 -10.21 7.04
N ALA A 440 1.82 -11.04 8.05
CA ALA A 440 2.00 -10.64 9.44
C ALA A 440 3.49 -10.76 9.82
N LEU A 441 4.08 -9.66 10.29
CA LEU A 441 5.46 -9.61 10.78
C LEU A 441 5.45 -9.34 12.28
N PRO A 442 5.97 -10.26 13.12
CA PRO A 442 6.24 -9.98 14.53
C PRO A 442 7.10 -8.71 14.73
N ALA A 443 7.11 -8.18 15.94
CA ALA A 443 8.05 -7.10 16.29
C ALA A 443 9.50 -7.53 16.00
N LEU A 444 10.31 -6.63 15.43
CA LEU A 444 11.74 -6.83 15.18
C LEU A 444 12.01 -8.13 14.42
N SER A 445 11.36 -8.32 13.27
CA SER A 445 11.39 -9.58 12.54
C SER A 445 11.49 -9.37 11.03
N GLN A 446 11.45 -10.48 10.29
CA GLN A 446 11.47 -10.50 8.85
C GLN A 446 10.54 -11.61 8.34
N ALA A 447 9.97 -11.43 7.15
CA ALA A 447 9.14 -12.43 6.49
C ALA A 447 9.53 -12.52 5.02
N THR A 448 9.26 -13.67 4.40
CA THR A 448 9.41 -13.83 2.95
C THR A 448 8.14 -14.32 2.29
N VAL A 449 7.89 -13.82 1.09
CA VAL A 449 6.72 -14.12 0.28
C VAL A 449 7.17 -14.75 -1.03
N GLU A 450 6.51 -15.82 -1.45
CA GLU A 450 6.76 -16.50 -2.71
C GLU A 450 5.64 -16.18 -3.72
N PRO A 451 5.87 -15.30 -4.73
CA PRO A 451 4.84 -14.91 -5.68
C PRO A 451 4.24 -16.08 -6.45
N ARG A 452 5.01 -17.13 -6.71
CA ARG A 452 4.58 -18.34 -7.43
C ARG A 452 3.35 -19.00 -6.80
N ALA A 453 3.21 -18.94 -5.47
CA ALA A 453 2.09 -19.52 -4.74
C ALA A 453 0.74 -18.85 -5.10
N VAL A 454 0.77 -17.59 -5.57
CA VAL A 454 -0.40 -16.82 -5.98
C VAL A 454 -0.53 -16.77 -7.50
N LEU A 455 0.57 -16.51 -8.20
CA LEU A 455 0.56 -16.17 -9.63
C LEU A 455 0.74 -17.36 -10.57
N GLY A 456 1.33 -18.47 -10.12
CA GLY A 456 1.86 -19.49 -11.05
C GLY A 456 3.07 -18.97 -11.83
N ASP A 457 3.18 -19.30 -13.12
CA ASP A 457 4.24 -18.81 -14.02
C ASP A 457 3.83 -17.48 -14.67
N GLN A 458 4.42 -16.36 -14.24
CA GLN A 458 4.01 -15.04 -14.73
C GLN A 458 5.12 -13.99 -14.56
N ASP A 459 5.15 -12.99 -15.44
CA ASP A 459 5.92 -11.75 -15.25
C ASP A 459 5.08 -10.71 -14.50
N PHE A 460 5.69 -10.04 -13.52
CA PHE A 460 5.00 -9.07 -12.67
C PHE A 460 5.95 -7.99 -12.14
N SER A 461 5.39 -6.93 -11.59
CA SER A 461 6.06 -6.06 -10.62
C SER A 461 5.31 -6.13 -9.29
N THR A 462 5.92 -5.69 -8.20
CA THR A 462 5.33 -5.83 -6.87
C THR A 462 5.16 -4.47 -6.20
N ARG A 463 4.05 -4.31 -5.48
CA ARG A 463 3.82 -3.24 -4.51
C ARG A 463 3.58 -3.88 -3.14
N VAL A 464 4.28 -3.41 -2.12
CA VAL A 464 4.15 -3.87 -0.73
C VAL A 464 3.83 -2.68 0.16
N THR A 465 2.75 -2.74 0.93
CA THR A 465 2.27 -1.62 1.75
C THR A 465 2.12 -2.04 3.21
N CYS A 466 2.80 -1.35 4.14
CA CYS A 466 2.63 -1.54 5.58
C CYS A 466 1.32 -0.91 6.03
N VAL A 467 0.39 -1.73 6.56
CA VAL A 467 -0.96 -1.25 6.89
C VAL A 467 -1.00 -0.45 8.18
N GLU A 468 -0.04 -0.64 9.07
CA GLU A 468 0.08 0.14 10.28
C GLU A 468 0.75 1.50 10.05
N GLY A 469 1.13 1.88 8.82
CA GLY A 469 1.76 3.17 8.57
C GLY A 469 3.20 3.29 9.07
N LEU A 470 3.79 2.19 9.57
CA LEU A 470 5.13 2.14 10.13
C LEU A 470 6.18 1.73 9.10
N ASP A 471 7.41 2.19 9.29
CA ASP A 471 8.55 1.84 8.43
C ASP A 471 8.69 0.32 8.31
N ILE A 472 8.72 -0.16 7.07
CA ILE A 472 9.22 -1.48 6.68
C ILE A 472 10.32 -1.28 5.65
N ALA A 473 11.09 -2.32 5.36
CA ALA A 473 11.97 -2.35 4.20
C ALA A 473 11.69 -3.60 3.38
N VAL A 474 11.83 -3.49 2.06
CA VAL A 474 11.47 -4.56 1.12
C VAL A 474 12.53 -4.71 0.05
N ASP A 475 12.95 -5.95 -0.18
CA ASP A 475 13.78 -6.34 -1.32
C ASP A 475 13.19 -7.59 -1.99
N ARG A 476 13.73 -7.93 -3.16
CA ARG A 476 13.43 -9.19 -3.83
C ARG A 476 14.70 -9.91 -4.23
N THR A 477 14.68 -11.23 -4.20
CA THR A 477 15.72 -12.06 -4.81
C THR A 477 15.08 -12.95 -5.86
N MET A 478 15.65 -12.90 -7.06
CA MET A 478 15.35 -13.83 -8.13
C MET A 478 16.45 -14.89 -8.24
N SER A 479 16.07 -16.08 -8.64
CA SER A 479 16.98 -17.19 -8.88
C SER A 479 16.57 -17.97 -10.12
N TRP A 480 17.55 -18.53 -10.82
CA TRP A 480 17.32 -19.36 -12.00
C TRP A 480 18.47 -20.34 -12.20
N THR A 481 18.36 -21.24 -13.17
CA THR A 481 19.48 -22.08 -13.60
C THR A 481 19.62 -21.96 -15.11
N GLY A 482 20.66 -21.27 -15.56
CA GLY A 482 20.94 -21.09 -16.98
C GLY A 482 21.17 -22.44 -17.71
N PRO A 483 20.88 -22.55 -19.01
CA PRO A 483 21.16 -23.75 -19.79
C PRO A 483 22.62 -24.21 -19.67
N GLY A 484 22.82 -25.45 -19.22
CA GLY A 484 24.16 -26.02 -19.04
C GLY A 484 24.89 -25.55 -17.77
N ALA A 485 24.25 -24.76 -16.91
CA ALA A 485 24.80 -24.41 -15.60
C ALA A 485 24.81 -25.63 -14.66
N VAL A 486 25.86 -25.72 -13.83
CA VAL A 486 26.00 -26.78 -12.82
C VAL A 486 25.35 -26.43 -11.48
N SER A 487 24.96 -25.17 -11.30
CA SER A 487 24.32 -24.62 -10.11
C SER A 487 23.37 -23.47 -10.47
N PRO A 488 22.38 -23.18 -9.62
CA PRO A 488 21.54 -21.99 -9.74
C PRO A 488 22.33 -20.70 -9.50
N GLU A 489 21.91 -19.64 -10.18
CA GLU A 489 22.33 -18.25 -10.04
C GLU A 489 21.20 -17.41 -9.42
N GLY A 490 21.48 -16.19 -9.00
CA GLY A 490 20.45 -15.25 -8.60
C GLY A 490 20.94 -13.80 -8.49
N HIS A 491 20.00 -12.87 -8.52
CA HIS A 491 20.23 -11.45 -8.27
C HIS A 491 19.18 -10.89 -7.30
N ASN A 492 19.40 -9.69 -6.79
CA ASN A 492 18.50 -9.02 -5.86
C ASN A 492 18.42 -7.55 -6.21
N SER A 493 17.31 -6.94 -5.83
CA SER A 493 17.22 -5.49 -5.79
C SER A 493 16.34 -5.03 -4.63
N VAL A 494 16.71 -3.89 -4.06
CA VAL A 494 15.87 -3.20 -3.07
C VAL A 494 14.73 -2.50 -3.79
N GLY A 495 13.54 -2.47 -3.17
CA GLY A 495 12.46 -1.63 -3.67
C GLY A 495 12.71 -0.15 -3.45
N VAL A 496 11.83 0.68 -4.02
CA VAL A 496 11.79 2.14 -3.78
C VAL A 496 10.48 2.53 -3.10
N THR A 497 10.53 3.63 -2.34
CA THR A 497 9.36 4.08 -1.56
C THR A 497 8.44 5.03 -2.32
N ALA A 498 8.85 5.51 -3.50
CA ALA A 498 8.04 6.39 -4.32
C ALA A 498 8.39 6.29 -5.82
N PRO A 499 7.39 6.35 -6.72
CA PRO A 499 7.63 6.56 -8.14
C PRO A 499 8.13 7.97 -8.43
N SER A 500 8.83 8.14 -9.55
CA SER A 500 9.36 9.43 -10.02
C SER A 500 9.24 9.57 -11.53
N THR A 501 9.28 10.80 -12.03
CA THR A 501 9.29 11.11 -13.46
C THR A 501 10.70 11.10 -14.06
N ASN A 502 11.75 10.99 -13.25
CA ASN A 502 13.14 11.00 -13.70
C ASN A 502 13.95 9.93 -12.97
N TRP A 503 14.69 9.12 -13.74
CA TRP A 503 15.50 8.02 -13.23
C TRP A 503 16.79 7.82 -14.02
N TYR A 504 17.80 7.26 -13.35
CA TYR A 504 19.16 7.06 -13.86
C TYR A 504 19.67 5.67 -13.48
N LEU A 505 20.30 4.98 -14.43
CA LEU A 505 20.87 3.63 -14.29
C LEU A 505 22.26 3.62 -14.97
N PRO A 506 23.38 3.76 -14.22
CA PRO A 506 24.73 3.91 -14.78
C PRO A 506 25.33 2.71 -15.53
N GLU A 507 24.95 1.49 -15.15
CA GLU A 507 25.33 0.25 -15.82
C GLU A 507 24.40 -0.08 -16.99
N GLY A 508 24.93 -0.88 -17.92
CA GLY A 508 24.22 -1.42 -19.07
C GLY A 508 25.19 -1.88 -20.15
N SER A 509 25.05 -3.13 -20.58
CA SER A 509 25.72 -3.67 -21.75
C SER A 509 24.81 -4.65 -22.49
N SER A 510 24.74 -4.53 -23.81
CA SER A 510 24.19 -5.54 -24.73
C SER A 510 25.29 -6.11 -25.64
N GLU A 511 26.55 -5.82 -25.32
CA GLU A 511 27.73 -6.35 -25.99
C GLU A 511 28.33 -7.49 -25.15
N TRP A 512 29.41 -8.13 -25.60
CA TRP A 512 30.18 -9.10 -24.80
C TRP A 512 29.40 -10.33 -24.29
N GLY A 513 28.27 -10.64 -24.93
CA GLY A 513 27.38 -11.74 -24.54
C GLY A 513 26.30 -11.36 -23.54
N PHE A 514 26.13 -10.07 -23.22
CA PHE A 514 25.08 -9.57 -22.34
C PHE A 514 23.74 -9.39 -23.07
N GLU A 515 22.66 -9.68 -22.35
CA GLU A 515 21.31 -9.21 -22.57
C GLU A 515 21.03 -8.13 -21.50
N CYS A 516 20.60 -6.93 -21.89
CA CYS A 516 20.25 -5.85 -20.96
C CYS A 516 18.79 -5.45 -21.14
N TRP A 517 18.01 -5.63 -20.09
CA TRP A 517 16.57 -5.43 -20.07
C TRP A 517 16.21 -4.25 -19.17
N LEU A 518 15.43 -3.30 -19.71
CA LEU A 518 14.83 -2.22 -18.93
C LEU A 518 13.40 -2.61 -18.56
N LEU A 519 13.09 -2.63 -17.27
CA LEU A 519 11.78 -2.99 -16.75
C LEU A 519 11.17 -1.76 -16.11
N ILE A 520 9.97 -1.35 -16.57
CA ILE A 520 9.30 -0.14 -16.06
C ILE A 520 7.94 -0.50 -15.50
N GLN A 521 7.77 -0.29 -14.20
CA GLN A 521 6.49 -0.35 -13.51
C GLN A 521 5.78 1.00 -13.58
N ASN A 522 4.51 0.96 -13.97
CA ASN A 522 3.60 2.10 -13.95
C ASN A 522 2.48 1.85 -12.91
N PRO A 523 2.59 2.43 -11.71
CA PRO A 523 1.59 2.26 -10.66
C PRO A 523 0.35 3.16 -10.85
N ASN A 524 0.29 3.95 -11.93
CA ASN A 524 -0.81 4.91 -12.14
C ASN A 524 -1.99 4.26 -12.88
N GLY A 525 -3.19 4.82 -12.66
CA GLY A 525 -4.41 4.47 -13.41
C GLY A 525 -4.44 4.96 -14.88
N VAL A 526 -3.35 5.53 -15.39
CA VAL A 526 -3.20 6.01 -16.77
C VAL A 526 -1.91 5.48 -17.40
N GLN A 527 -1.86 5.39 -18.73
CA GLN A 527 -0.65 5.00 -19.45
C GLN A 527 0.48 6.02 -19.24
N ALA A 528 1.70 5.55 -19.02
CA ALA A 528 2.91 6.36 -19.00
C ALA A 528 3.59 6.37 -20.37
N ASN A 529 4.03 7.55 -20.82
CA ASN A 529 4.90 7.72 -21.97
C ASN A 529 6.30 8.11 -21.48
N CYS A 530 7.24 7.19 -21.64
CA CYS A 530 8.59 7.32 -21.14
C CYS A 530 9.58 7.60 -22.29
N GLN A 531 10.40 8.64 -22.16
CA GLN A 531 11.57 8.90 -22.97
C GLN A 531 12.77 8.18 -22.35
N VAL A 532 13.23 7.13 -23.02
CA VAL A 532 14.39 6.33 -22.61
C VAL A 532 15.61 6.80 -23.39
N THR A 533 16.57 7.39 -22.71
CA THR A 533 17.83 7.85 -23.30
C THR A 533 18.96 6.91 -22.93
N TYR A 534 19.59 6.32 -23.93
CA TYR A 534 20.82 5.54 -23.80
C TYR A 534 22.03 6.43 -24.03
N MET A 535 22.89 6.60 -23.02
CA MET A 535 24.17 7.30 -23.15
C MET A 535 25.24 6.27 -23.49
N ILE A 536 25.57 6.19 -24.78
CA ILE A 536 26.37 5.12 -25.37
C ILE A 536 27.87 5.42 -25.23
N GLU A 537 28.67 4.46 -24.77
CA GLU A 537 30.10 4.68 -24.64
C GLU A 537 30.77 4.87 -26.01
N GLY A 538 31.53 5.96 -26.16
CA GLY A 538 32.22 6.30 -27.41
C GLY A 538 31.30 6.79 -28.55
N ALA A 539 30.01 6.99 -28.32
CA ALA A 539 29.05 7.45 -29.33
C ALA A 539 28.05 8.49 -28.77
N PRO A 540 27.36 9.27 -29.62
CA PRO A 540 26.29 10.15 -29.16
C PRO A 540 25.14 9.38 -28.52
N ALA A 541 24.53 9.96 -27.48
CA ALA A 541 23.34 9.41 -26.84
C ALA A 541 22.14 9.32 -27.81
N GLN A 542 21.26 8.35 -27.59
CA GLN A 542 20.06 8.12 -28.39
C GLN A 542 18.83 7.99 -27.50
N THR A 543 17.68 8.52 -27.94
CA THR A 543 16.44 8.55 -27.15
C THR A 543 15.29 7.89 -27.90
N PHE A 544 14.53 7.06 -27.19
CA PHE A 544 13.40 6.29 -27.71
C PHE A 544 12.17 6.50 -26.82
N THR A 545 10.98 6.51 -27.43
CA THR A 545 9.71 6.58 -26.68
C THR A 545 9.20 5.18 -26.40
N LYS A 546 8.91 4.90 -25.13
CA LYS A 546 8.31 3.66 -24.64
C LYS A 546 6.98 3.95 -23.95
N GLN A 547 6.06 2.99 -23.99
CA GLN A 547 4.73 3.13 -23.39
C GLN A 547 4.46 2.01 -22.39
N VAL A 548 4.08 2.39 -21.17
CA VAL A 548 3.73 1.44 -20.10
C VAL A 548 2.25 1.61 -19.77
N PRO A 549 1.40 0.57 -19.97
CA PRO A 549 -0.01 0.65 -19.65
C PRO A 549 -0.28 1.02 -18.18
N ALA A 550 -1.51 1.47 -17.89
CA ALA A 550 -1.95 1.78 -16.53
C ALA A 550 -1.88 0.53 -15.61
N ASN A 551 -1.44 0.71 -14.36
CA ASN A 551 -1.38 -0.33 -13.33
C ASN A 551 -0.69 -1.63 -13.80
N ALA A 552 0.39 -1.49 -14.55
CA ALA A 552 1.07 -2.58 -15.23
C ALA A 552 2.59 -2.38 -15.23
N ARG A 553 3.30 -3.37 -15.78
CA ARG A 553 4.74 -3.29 -16.06
C ARG A 553 5.00 -3.67 -17.52
N SER A 554 6.02 -3.04 -18.11
CA SER A 554 6.55 -3.37 -19.43
C SER A 554 8.06 -3.63 -19.35
N THR A 555 8.57 -4.43 -20.28
CA THR A 555 10.00 -4.78 -20.40
C THR A 555 10.50 -4.52 -21.80
N TYR A 556 11.71 -3.98 -21.93
CA TYR A 556 12.31 -3.57 -23.19
C TYR A 556 13.76 -4.07 -23.27
N ASP A 557 14.12 -4.68 -24.40
CA ASP A 557 15.49 -5.06 -24.71
C ASP A 557 16.28 -3.82 -25.17
N MET A 558 17.43 -3.54 -24.55
CA MET A 558 18.32 -2.46 -24.99
C MET A 558 18.87 -2.70 -26.41
N ALA A 559 19.13 -3.97 -26.77
CA ALA A 559 19.70 -4.32 -28.08
C ALA A 559 18.75 -4.01 -29.25
N ASP A 560 17.44 -4.07 -29.02
CA ASP A 560 16.43 -3.70 -30.02
C ASP A 560 16.50 -2.22 -30.40
N ASP A 561 16.90 -1.35 -29.45
CA ASP A 561 16.97 0.09 -29.66
C ASP A 561 18.33 0.54 -30.23
N ILE A 562 19.44 0.07 -29.65
CA ILE A 562 20.79 0.59 -29.96
C ILE A 562 21.77 -0.46 -30.50
N GLY A 563 21.35 -1.72 -30.64
CA GLY A 563 22.22 -2.84 -30.97
C GLY A 563 23.18 -3.21 -29.82
N PRO A 564 24.21 -4.03 -30.09
CA PRO A 564 25.19 -4.44 -29.07
C PRO A 564 26.12 -3.27 -28.71
N ARG A 565 25.95 -2.73 -27.49
CA ARG A 565 26.66 -1.55 -26.98
C ARG A 565 26.76 -1.55 -25.46
N ASP A 566 27.75 -0.85 -24.93
CA ASP A 566 27.78 -0.39 -23.54
C ASP A 566 27.08 0.97 -23.42
N ALA A 567 26.06 1.08 -22.56
CA ALA A 567 25.27 2.29 -22.40
C ALA A 567 24.61 2.40 -21.02
N SER A 568 24.61 3.60 -20.42
CA SER A 568 23.80 3.88 -19.25
C SER A 568 22.41 4.33 -19.69
N ILE A 569 21.41 4.17 -18.83
CA ILE A 569 20.01 4.46 -19.14
C ILE A 569 19.55 5.68 -18.33
N MET A 570 18.78 6.56 -18.95
CA MET A 570 18.02 7.62 -18.30
C MET A 570 16.56 7.51 -18.74
N VAL A 571 15.63 7.54 -17.80
CA VAL A 571 14.19 7.44 -18.08
C VAL A 571 13.50 8.71 -17.59
N GLU A 572 12.89 9.44 -18.52
CA GLU A 572 12.00 10.57 -18.24
C GLU A 572 10.55 10.17 -18.57
N SER A 573 9.58 10.52 -17.74
CA SER A 573 8.18 10.09 -17.93
C SER A 573 7.18 11.22 -17.67
N ASP A 574 6.05 11.20 -18.37
CA ASP A 574 4.95 12.17 -18.20
C ASP A 574 4.13 11.94 -16.93
N VAL A 575 4.13 10.73 -16.39
CA VAL A 575 3.63 10.36 -15.05
C VAL A 575 4.70 9.59 -14.26
N PRO A 576 4.67 9.61 -12.91
CA PRO A 576 5.67 8.91 -12.11
C PRO A 576 5.70 7.40 -12.35
N VAL A 577 6.87 6.83 -12.64
CA VAL A 577 7.10 5.39 -12.88
C VAL A 577 8.26 4.88 -12.03
N ILE A 578 8.57 3.58 -12.09
CA ILE A 578 9.73 2.95 -11.47
C ILE A 578 10.44 2.06 -12.50
N PRO A 579 11.68 2.40 -12.91
CA PRO A 579 12.53 1.56 -13.74
C PRO A 579 13.57 0.76 -12.93
N GLU A 580 13.76 -0.50 -13.32
CA GLU A 580 14.86 -1.40 -12.94
C GLU A 580 15.59 -1.89 -14.20
N ARG A 581 16.85 -2.30 -14.05
CA ARG A 581 17.67 -2.88 -15.13
C ARG A 581 18.18 -4.26 -14.70
N ALA A 582 17.73 -5.28 -15.42
CA ALA A 582 18.28 -6.62 -15.31
C ALA A 582 19.27 -6.91 -16.45
N MET A 583 20.39 -7.50 -16.11
CA MET A 583 21.40 -7.96 -17.06
C MET A 583 21.68 -9.44 -16.89
N TYR A 584 21.73 -10.15 -18.00
CA TYR A 584 22.09 -11.56 -18.04
C TYR A 584 23.18 -11.77 -19.06
N ARG A 585 24.03 -12.77 -18.89
CA ARG A 585 25.13 -13.04 -19.82
C ARG A 585 25.31 -14.52 -20.08
N ASN A 586 25.87 -14.84 -21.26
CA ASN A 586 26.28 -16.19 -21.64
C ASN A 586 25.14 -17.22 -21.50
N ASP A 587 24.03 -16.97 -22.23
CA ASP A 587 22.77 -17.74 -22.13
C ASP A 587 22.19 -17.75 -20.70
N ARG A 588 22.24 -16.58 -20.02
CA ARG A 588 21.79 -16.42 -18.64
C ARG A 588 22.45 -17.40 -17.66
N ARG A 589 23.73 -17.70 -17.89
CA ARG A 589 24.54 -18.38 -16.88
C ARG A 589 24.72 -17.52 -15.64
N GLU A 590 24.89 -16.23 -15.87
CA GLU A 590 25.12 -15.22 -14.86
C GLU A 590 24.20 -14.03 -15.10
N GLY A 591 24.00 -13.21 -14.08
CA GLY A 591 23.21 -11.99 -14.20
C GLY A 591 23.09 -11.22 -12.90
N HIS A 592 22.80 -9.94 -13.03
CA HIS A 592 22.65 -8.99 -11.93
C HIS A 592 21.55 -7.97 -12.28
N ASP A 593 21.07 -7.23 -11.28
CA ASP A 593 19.99 -6.26 -11.44
C ASP A 593 20.19 -5.07 -10.52
N SER A 594 19.80 -3.88 -11.00
CA SER A 594 19.73 -2.71 -10.13
C SER A 594 18.48 -1.88 -10.34
N ILE A 595 17.96 -1.40 -9.21
CA ILE A 595 17.00 -0.31 -9.16
C ILE A 595 17.64 0.98 -9.65
N GLY A 596 16.89 1.76 -10.44
CA GLY A 596 17.34 3.09 -10.80
C GLY A 596 17.38 4.03 -9.59
N THR A 597 18.03 5.17 -9.75
CA THR A 597 17.99 6.27 -8.76
C THR A 597 17.38 7.53 -9.34
N THR A 598 16.77 8.34 -8.47
CA THR A 598 16.11 9.60 -8.86
C THR A 598 16.99 10.83 -8.60
N GLN A 599 18.09 10.68 -7.87
CA GLN A 599 18.86 11.82 -7.34
C GLN A 599 20.26 11.90 -7.94
N THR A 600 20.52 12.89 -8.78
CA THR A 600 21.91 13.20 -9.16
C THR A 600 22.64 13.90 -8.02
N ALA A 601 23.95 13.68 -7.87
CA ALA A 601 24.73 14.33 -6.83
C ALA A 601 26.21 14.44 -7.17
N SER A 602 26.90 15.41 -6.57
CA SER A 602 28.35 15.54 -6.74
C SER A 602 29.13 14.42 -6.07
N ASP A 603 28.56 13.74 -5.07
CA ASP A 603 29.20 12.61 -4.40
C ASP A 603 28.27 11.40 -4.46
N TYR A 604 28.87 10.25 -4.78
CA TYR A 604 28.25 8.92 -4.72
C TYR A 604 29.15 7.97 -3.94
N PHE A 605 28.54 7.06 -3.19
CA PHE A 605 29.25 6.13 -2.33
C PHE A 605 28.81 4.69 -2.60
N LEU A 606 29.78 3.78 -2.58
CA LEU A 606 29.67 2.34 -2.82
C LEU A 606 30.41 1.64 -1.67
N ALA A 607 29.70 0.90 -0.81
CA ALA A 607 30.25 0.38 0.44
C ALA A 607 30.98 -0.96 0.28
N GLU A 608 30.59 -1.73 -0.73
CA GLU A 608 31.17 -2.99 -1.20
C GLU A 608 32.21 -2.76 -2.30
N GLY A 609 33.11 -3.74 -2.43
CA GLY A 609 34.18 -3.73 -3.41
C GLY A 609 35.34 -4.64 -3.02
N ALA A 610 35.77 -5.48 -3.96
CA ALA A 610 36.99 -6.26 -3.82
C ALA A 610 37.65 -6.49 -5.19
N THR A 611 38.95 -6.24 -5.27
CA THR A 611 39.82 -6.66 -6.37
C THR A 611 40.74 -7.81 -5.94
N ALA A 612 40.61 -8.23 -4.69
CA ALA A 612 41.26 -9.41 -4.15
C ALA A 612 40.36 -10.65 -4.31
N TRP A 613 40.89 -11.81 -3.92
CA TRP A 613 40.11 -13.06 -3.79
C TRP A 613 39.48 -13.55 -5.11
N GLY A 614 39.97 -13.10 -6.27
CA GLY A 614 39.42 -13.51 -7.56
C GLY A 614 38.20 -12.68 -8.00
N PHE A 615 37.83 -11.65 -7.25
CA PHE A 615 36.85 -10.66 -7.69
C PHE A 615 37.49 -9.66 -8.65
N THR A 616 36.74 -9.28 -9.69
CA THR A 616 36.99 -8.10 -10.50
C THR A 616 35.88 -7.09 -10.23
N THR A 617 36.27 -5.85 -9.91
CA THR A 617 35.33 -4.77 -9.60
C THR A 617 35.33 -3.71 -10.70
N TYR A 618 34.13 -3.29 -11.08
CA TYR A 618 33.87 -2.19 -11.99
C TYR A 618 33.10 -1.09 -11.27
N VAL A 619 33.49 0.16 -11.51
CA VAL A 619 32.72 1.35 -11.14
C VAL A 619 32.19 1.99 -12.42
N LEU A 620 30.90 2.27 -12.43
CA LEU A 620 30.18 2.79 -13.57
C LEU A 620 29.68 4.18 -13.25
N VAL A 621 30.07 5.15 -14.06
CA VAL A 621 29.71 6.55 -13.84
C VAL A 621 28.87 7.05 -14.99
N GLN A 622 27.75 7.69 -14.67
CA GLN A 622 26.87 8.37 -15.62
C GLN A 622 27.00 9.89 -15.44
N ASN A 623 27.24 10.59 -16.54
CA ASN A 623 27.16 12.04 -16.63
C ASN A 623 25.89 12.44 -17.40
N PRO A 624 24.79 12.75 -16.71
CA PRO A 624 23.55 13.19 -17.36
C PRO A 624 23.57 14.67 -17.75
N ASN A 625 24.66 15.39 -17.49
CA ASN A 625 24.71 16.82 -17.75
C ASN A 625 24.96 17.11 -19.25
N PRO A 626 24.43 18.24 -19.77
CA PRO A 626 24.77 18.73 -21.10
C PRO A 626 26.18 19.34 -21.19
N SER A 627 27.00 19.17 -20.16
CA SER A 627 28.37 19.69 -20.03
C SER A 627 29.33 18.58 -19.59
N GLU A 628 30.62 18.78 -19.86
CA GLU A 628 31.68 17.89 -19.42
C GLU A 628 31.79 17.88 -17.88
N VAL A 629 32.13 16.73 -17.30
CA VAL A 629 32.33 16.54 -15.86
C VAL A 629 33.71 15.96 -15.58
N THR A 630 34.44 16.57 -14.65
CA THR A 630 35.65 15.96 -14.08
C THR A 630 35.25 15.08 -12.91
N VAL A 631 35.70 13.82 -12.95
CA VAL A 631 35.40 12.79 -11.95
C VAL A 631 36.68 12.41 -11.22
N ASN A 632 36.60 12.36 -9.89
CA ASN A 632 37.63 11.88 -8.98
C ASN A 632 37.08 10.67 -8.23
N MET A 633 37.92 9.70 -7.89
CA MET A 633 37.52 8.56 -7.05
C MET A 633 38.47 8.41 -5.87
N THR A 634 37.90 8.16 -4.70
CA THR A 634 38.65 7.82 -3.48
C THR A 634 38.30 6.39 -3.08
N PHE A 635 39.30 5.52 -2.97
CA PHE A 635 39.14 4.14 -2.50
C PHE A 635 39.56 4.06 -1.04
N MET A 636 38.65 3.71 -0.13
CA MET A 636 38.99 3.44 1.26
C MET A 636 39.37 1.97 1.41
N THR A 637 40.62 1.71 1.78
CA THR A 637 41.19 0.36 1.92
C THR A 637 41.66 0.12 3.35
N SER A 638 42.05 -1.12 3.66
CA SER A 638 42.70 -1.45 4.94
C SER A 638 44.06 -0.75 5.13
N GLY A 639 44.71 -0.33 4.04
CA GLY A 639 45.95 0.46 4.04
C GLY A 639 45.73 1.97 4.15
N GLY A 640 44.48 2.44 4.25
CA GLY A 640 44.10 3.84 4.21
C GLY A 640 43.47 4.26 2.86
N PRO A 641 43.01 5.52 2.75
CA PRO A 641 42.42 6.03 1.51
C PRO A 641 43.47 6.21 0.41
N TYR A 642 43.11 5.84 -0.81
CA TYR A 642 43.87 6.12 -2.04
C TYR A 642 43.04 7.01 -2.97
N GLU A 643 43.63 8.10 -3.44
CA GLU A 643 43.02 9.02 -4.41
C GLU A 643 43.43 8.61 -5.83
N TYR A 644 42.45 8.35 -6.69
CA TYR A 644 42.65 8.06 -8.10
C TYR A 644 42.81 9.33 -8.93
N ASP A 645 43.63 9.27 -9.98
CA ASP A 645 43.84 10.40 -10.88
C ASP A 645 42.52 10.84 -11.54
N PRO A 646 42.19 12.15 -11.51
CA PRO A 646 40.98 12.67 -12.13
C PRO A 646 40.88 12.37 -13.63
N PHE A 647 39.67 12.14 -14.12
CA PHE A 647 39.39 12.06 -15.56
C PHE A 647 38.17 12.89 -15.95
N THR A 648 38.10 13.28 -17.22
CA THR A 648 36.96 14.04 -17.75
C THR A 648 36.02 13.11 -18.53
N MET A 649 34.73 13.30 -18.32
CA MET A 649 33.64 12.68 -19.07
C MET A 649 32.96 13.74 -19.94
N PRO A 650 32.70 13.46 -21.23
CA PRO A 650 31.88 14.33 -22.08
C PRO A 650 30.46 14.54 -21.55
N ALA A 651 29.75 15.53 -22.08
CA ALA A 651 28.31 15.71 -21.84
C ALA A 651 27.50 14.47 -22.24
N ASN A 652 26.43 14.15 -21.50
CA ASN A 652 25.49 13.05 -21.78
C ASN A 652 26.20 11.71 -22.10
N SER A 653 27.13 11.32 -21.23
CA SER A 653 28.02 10.18 -21.47
C SER A 653 28.11 9.29 -20.24
N ARG A 654 28.68 8.09 -20.45
CA ARG A 654 28.98 7.12 -19.41
C ARG A 654 30.45 6.73 -19.43
N ARG A 655 30.92 6.06 -18.37
CA ARG A 655 32.24 5.42 -18.36
C ARG A 655 32.32 4.25 -17.38
N THR A 656 32.91 3.14 -17.82
CA THR A 656 33.25 1.99 -16.97
C THR A 656 34.72 2.08 -16.55
N ILE A 657 34.99 1.90 -15.27
CA ILE A 657 36.35 1.85 -14.73
C ILE A 657 36.56 0.50 -14.07
N ARG A 658 37.47 -0.30 -14.62
CA ARG A 658 37.90 -1.57 -14.02
C ARG A 658 38.94 -1.30 -12.94
N LEU A 659 38.60 -1.55 -11.67
CA LEU A 659 39.44 -1.19 -10.54
C LEU A 659 40.71 -2.05 -10.43
N ASP A 660 40.64 -3.29 -10.91
CA ASP A 660 41.76 -4.24 -10.96
C ASP A 660 42.97 -3.70 -11.77
N ASP A 661 42.74 -2.77 -12.69
CA ASP A 661 43.81 -2.15 -13.48
C ASP A 661 44.53 -1.01 -12.74
N ILE A 662 44.08 -0.67 -11.53
CA ILE A 662 44.63 0.41 -10.72
C ILE A 662 45.57 -0.21 -9.68
N GLY A 663 46.88 -0.16 -9.95
CA GLY A 663 47.92 -0.85 -9.17
C GLY A 663 47.74 -0.81 -7.64
N PRO A 664 47.61 0.38 -7.00
CA PRO A 664 47.43 0.51 -5.55
C PRO A 664 46.19 -0.17 -4.95
N VAL A 665 45.17 -0.45 -5.77
CA VAL A 665 43.93 -1.12 -5.35
C VAL A 665 43.62 -2.35 -6.18
N SER A 666 44.61 -2.95 -6.84
CA SER A 666 44.43 -4.10 -7.75
C SER A 666 44.32 -5.47 -7.04
N ASN A 667 44.48 -5.50 -5.71
CA ASN A 667 44.36 -6.72 -4.89
C ASN A 667 44.03 -6.34 -3.43
N THR A 668 42.86 -5.77 -3.19
CA THR A 668 42.41 -5.38 -1.84
C THR A 668 40.88 -5.39 -1.75
N ASP A 669 40.36 -5.48 -0.53
CA ASP A 669 39.00 -5.02 -0.23
C ASP A 669 38.99 -3.49 -0.23
N LEU A 670 37.90 -2.90 -0.71
CA LEU A 670 37.74 -1.44 -0.76
C LEU A 670 36.27 -1.02 -0.68
N SER A 671 36.05 0.25 -0.37
CA SER A 671 34.80 0.96 -0.67
C SER A 671 35.14 2.19 -1.51
N THR A 672 34.22 2.70 -2.32
CA THR A 672 34.50 3.79 -3.25
C THR A 672 33.65 5.02 -2.95
N ARG A 673 34.26 6.19 -2.97
CA ARG A 673 33.57 7.47 -3.16
C ARG A 673 33.88 7.98 -4.56
N VAL A 674 32.85 8.31 -5.33
CA VAL A 674 32.96 8.92 -6.65
C VAL A 674 32.50 10.36 -6.54
N HIS A 675 33.37 11.30 -6.92
CA HIS A 675 33.10 12.73 -6.87
C HIS A 675 33.09 13.35 -8.26
N GLY A 676 32.00 14.02 -8.64
CA GLY A 676 31.87 14.77 -9.89
C GLY A 676 31.90 16.28 -9.66
N SER A 677 32.57 17.01 -10.55
CA SER A 677 32.55 18.49 -10.57
C SER A 677 31.15 19.07 -10.86
N LEU A 678 30.24 18.25 -11.40
CA LEU A 678 28.79 18.47 -11.49
C LEU A 678 28.08 17.19 -11.02
N PRO A 679 26.76 17.21 -10.77
CA PRO A 679 26.02 16.03 -10.33
C PRO A 679 26.14 14.84 -11.30
N ILE A 680 26.56 13.69 -10.78
CA ILE A 680 26.70 12.41 -11.47
C ILE A 680 25.82 11.34 -10.81
N ILE A 681 25.86 10.14 -11.35
CA ILE A 681 25.39 8.91 -10.72
C ILE A 681 26.51 7.87 -10.82
N ALA A 682 26.68 7.05 -9.79
CA ALA A 682 27.61 5.92 -9.83
C ALA A 682 26.99 4.61 -9.34
N GLU A 683 27.47 3.51 -9.88
CA GLU A 683 27.05 2.13 -9.61
C GLU A 683 28.30 1.23 -9.60
N ARG A 684 28.19 0.06 -8.97
CA ARG A 684 29.25 -0.95 -8.92
C ARG A 684 28.74 -2.25 -9.53
N ALA A 685 29.58 -2.93 -10.30
CA ALA A 685 29.41 -4.33 -10.67
C ALA A 685 30.65 -5.13 -10.26
N MET A 686 30.45 -6.36 -9.79
CA MET A 686 31.51 -7.30 -9.43
C MET A 686 31.29 -8.64 -10.11
N TYR A 687 32.37 -9.23 -10.61
CA TYR A 687 32.39 -10.53 -11.30
C TYR A 687 33.48 -11.42 -10.71
N TRP A 688 33.25 -12.73 -10.70
CA TRP A 688 34.23 -13.71 -10.20
C TRP A 688 33.94 -15.11 -10.76
N ASP A 689 34.93 -16.02 -10.71
CA ASP A 689 34.76 -17.43 -11.08
C ASP A 689 35.55 -18.34 -10.11
N TYR A 690 34.83 -19.22 -9.41
CA TYR A 690 35.40 -20.22 -8.49
C TYR A 690 35.35 -21.66 -9.05
N GLY A 691 35.31 -21.80 -10.38
CA GLY A 691 35.29 -23.09 -11.08
C GLY A 691 33.88 -23.64 -11.31
N LEU A 692 32.85 -22.87 -10.98
CA LEU A 692 31.44 -23.16 -11.25
C LEU A 692 30.87 -22.23 -12.32
N GLY A 693 31.72 -21.56 -13.10
CA GLY A 693 31.32 -20.51 -14.04
C GLY A 693 31.43 -19.12 -13.42
N GLU A 694 31.47 -18.10 -14.28
CA GLU A 694 31.43 -16.71 -13.86
C GLU A 694 30.08 -16.41 -13.18
N ALA A 695 30.14 -15.65 -12.09
CA ALA A 695 29.00 -15.17 -11.31
C ALA A 695 29.22 -13.68 -11.01
N CYS A 696 28.15 -12.97 -10.70
CA CYS A 696 28.20 -11.52 -10.53
C CYS A 696 27.13 -10.97 -9.61
N HIS A 697 27.36 -9.75 -9.11
CA HIS A 697 26.35 -8.91 -8.48
C HIS A 697 26.70 -7.44 -8.70
N ASP A 698 25.73 -6.57 -8.52
CA ASP A 698 25.84 -5.13 -8.66
C ASP A 698 25.06 -4.41 -7.55
N SER A 699 25.25 -3.09 -7.48
CA SER A 699 24.49 -2.23 -6.58
C SER A 699 24.61 -0.77 -7.01
N ILE A 700 23.47 -0.07 -7.05
CA ILE A 700 23.40 1.36 -7.26
C ILE A 700 24.04 2.10 -6.07
N GLY A 701 24.90 3.06 -6.35
CA GLY A 701 25.48 3.89 -5.29
C GLY A 701 24.46 4.85 -4.72
N MET A 702 24.77 5.38 -3.53
CA MET A 702 23.91 6.40 -2.90
C MET A 702 24.62 7.75 -2.84
N ASN A 703 23.82 8.81 -2.88
CA ASN A 703 24.31 10.18 -2.94
C ASN A 703 24.68 10.78 -1.57
N SER A 704 24.41 10.09 -0.47
CA SER A 704 24.78 10.54 0.87
C SER A 704 24.87 9.39 1.86
N PRO A 705 25.70 9.52 2.91
CA PRO A 705 25.68 8.61 4.06
C PRO A 705 24.49 8.87 4.99
N HIS A 706 24.01 7.80 5.63
CA HIS A 706 22.80 7.80 6.46
C HIS A 706 23.06 7.30 7.89
N GLY A 707 22.07 7.46 8.78
CA GLY A 707 22.15 7.03 10.17
C GLY A 707 21.70 5.61 10.41
N ARG A 708 20.85 5.10 9.52
CA ARG A 708 20.21 3.80 9.65
C ARG A 708 20.06 3.15 8.29
N PHE A 709 20.28 1.85 8.25
CA PHE A 709 20.08 0.98 7.10
C PHE A 709 19.27 -0.26 7.52
N LEU A 710 18.43 -0.72 6.61
CA LEU A 710 17.52 -1.85 6.74
C LEU A 710 17.74 -2.76 5.52
N LEU A 711 18.27 -3.95 5.74
CA LEU A 711 18.63 -4.91 4.69
C LEU A 711 17.70 -6.13 4.86
N PRO A 712 16.63 -6.24 4.06
CA PRO A 712 15.52 -7.14 4.37
C PRO A 712 15.83 -8.64 4.29
N ASP A 713 16.96 -9.03 3.70
CA ASP A 713 17.37 -10.43 3.61
C ASP A 713 18.80 -10.68 4.09
N GLY A 714 19.03 -11.93 4.49
CA GLY A 714 20.28 -12.44 5.00
C GLY A 714 20.11 -13.90 5.45
N GLN A 715 21.14 -14.72 5.21
CA GLN A 715 21.13 -16.11 5.62
C GLN A 715 22.56 -16.64 5.83
N SER A 716 22.77 -17.29 6.97
CA SER A 716 24.06 -17.92 7.35
C SER A 716 24.00 -19.45 7.42
N THR A 717 22.94 -20.03 6.86
CA THR A 717 22.66 -21.48 6.84
C THR A 717 22.35 -21.93 5.42
N ASP A 718 22.17 -23.24 5.20
CA ASP A 718 21.83 -23.81 3.90
C ASP A 718 22.82 -23.44 2.77
N GLY A 719 24.10 -23.31 3.12
CA GLY A 719 25.18 -22.99 2.17
C GLY A 719 25.25 -21.52 1.76
N ARG A 720 24.49 -20.62 2.41
CA ARG A 720 24.58 -19.18 2.22
C ARG A 720 25.54 -18.53 3.22
N GLU A 721 26.28 -17.53 2.75
CA GLU A 721 27.13 -16.65 3.54
C GLU A 721 26.70 -15.19 3.32
N THR A 722 26.34 -14.49 4.39
CA THR A 722 25.94 -13.07 4.33
C THR A 722 26.97 -12.19 5.01
N TRP A 723 27.31 -11.10 4.33
CA TRP A 723 28.31 -10.13 4.72
C TRP A 723 27.68 -8.73 4.78
N THR A 724 27.83 -8.05 5.91
CA THR A 724 27.42 -6.65 6.07
C THR A 724 28.64 -5.75 5.89
N LEU A 725 28.57 -4.82 4.95
CA LEU A 725 29.68 -3.96 4.57
C LEU A 725 29.40 -2.56 5.05
N VAL A 726 30.32 -1.98 5.84
CA VAL A 726 30.13 -0.67 6.45
C VAL A 726 31.29 0.23 6.11
N GLN A 727 31.01 1.30 5.38
CA GLN A 727 31.95 2.38 5.11
C GLN A 727 31.75 3.52 6.11
N ASN A 728 32.86 4.01 6.66
CA ASN A 728 32.92 5.25 7.42
C ASN A 728 33.58 6.35 6.57
N PRO A 729 32.80 7.23 5.92
CA PRO A 729 33.35 8.34 5.14
C PRO A 729 33.80 9.53 6.01
N ASN A 730 33.71 9.45 7.34
CA ASN A 730 34.02 10.54 8.25
C ASN A 730 35.51 10.56 8.61
N SER A 731 36.01 11.74 8.97
CA SER A 731 37.38 11.93 9.46
C SER A 731 37.60 11.50 10.92
N VAL A 732 36.59 10.92 11.56
CA VAL A 732 36.62 10.38 12.92
C VAL A 732 36.06 8.97 12.94
N ASP A 733 36.45 8.21 13.96
CA ASP A 733 35.92 6.87 14.20
C ASP A 733 34.40 6.91 14.47
N VAL A 734 33.67 5.95 13.93
CA VAL A 734 32.21 5.83 14.09
C VAL A 734 31.86 4.52 14.76
N ASN A 735 31.10 4.60 15.85
CA ASN A 735 30.52 3.43 16.50
C ASN A 735 29.28 3.02 15.71
N VAL A 736 29.16 1.72 15.44
CA VAL A 736 28.04 1.14 14.70
C VAL A 736 27.38 0.03 15.52
N MET A 737 26.07 -0.09 15.37
CA MET A 737 25.28 -1.21 15.87
C MET A 737 24.77 -2.02 14.69
N ILE A 738 24.93 -3.34 14.73
CA ILE A 738 24.44 -4.27 13.70
C ILE A 738 23.50 -5.26 14.38
N GLY A 739 22.24 -5.25 13.99
CA GLY A 739 21.21 -6.16 14.47
C GLY A 739 20.86 -7.21 13.42
N TYR A 740 20.77 -8.47 13.81
CA TYR A 740 20.22 -9.55 12.98
C TYR A 740 18.85 -9.95 13.52
N LEU A 741 17.80 -9.77 12.71
CA LEU A 741 16.41 -9.99 13.11
C LEU A 741 15.89 -11.31 12.52
N SER A 742 15.50 -12.25 13.38
CA SER A 742 14.99 -13.55 12.92
C SER A 742 13.55 -13.45 12.41
N PRO A 743 13.06 -14.44 11.64
CA PRO A 743 11.68 -14.47 11.17
C PRO A 743 10.61 -14.41 12.27
N THR A 744 10.99 -14.76 13.49
CA THR A 744 10.07 -14.81 14.64
C THR A 744 10.18 -13.59 15.55
N GLY A 745 11.19 -12.74 15.32
CA GLY A 745 11.63 -11.70 16.26
C GLY A 745 12.26 -12.23 17.56
N THR A 746 12.35 -13.56 17.72
CA THR A 746 13.00 -14.20 18.86
C THR A 746 14.41 -14.64 18.50
N GLY A 747 15.35 -14.53 19.44
CA GLY A 747 16.75 -14.90 19.21
C GLY A 747 17.54 -13.89 18.38
N ASN A 748 17.04 -12.67 18.22
CA ASN A 748 17.76 -11.58 17.55
C ASN A 748 19.07 -11.27 18.27
N VAL A 749 20.08 -10.86 17.50
CA VAL A 749 21.42 -10.55 17.98
C VAL A 749 21.78 -9.12 17.64
N VAL A 750 22.50 -8.43 18.54
CA VAL A 750 23.04 -7.08 18.30
C VAL A 750 24.53 -7.05 18.59
N ILE A 751 25.30 -6.56 17.63
CA ILE A 751 26.75 -6.37 17.70
C ILE A 751 27.03 -4.87 17.76
N ASN A 752 28.07 -4.49 18.50
CA ASN A 752 28.61 -3.13 18.50
C ASN A 752 30.08 -3.19 18.08
N ASP A 753 30.51 -2.30 17.18
CA ASP A 753 31.91 -2.15 16.81
C ASP A 753 32.22 -0.69 16.42
N THR A 754 33.49 -0.35 16.30
CA THR A 754 33.98 0.94 15.84
C THR A 754 34.59 0.79 14.46
N VAL A 755 34.09 1.54 13.47
CA VAL A 755 34.69 1.65 12.14
C VAL A 755 35.63 2.87 12.13
N PRO A 756 36.95 2.70 11.90
CA PRO A 756 37.90 3.80 11.93
C PRO A 756 37.58 4.91 10.92
N ALA A 757 38.09 6.12 11.17
CA ALA A 757 37.98 7.25 10.24
C ALA A 757 38.42 6.90 8.79
N ASN A 758 37.67 7.37 7.79
CA ASN A 758 37.96 7.21 6.36
C ASN A 758 38.32 5.76 5.96
N SER A 759 37.57 4.79 6.50
CA SER A 759 37.86 3.37 6.34
C SER A 759 36.58 2.55 6.13
N ARG A 760 36.71 1.24 5.98
CA ARG A 760 35.59 0.30 5.95
C ARG A 760 35.84 -0.94 6.80
N LYS A 761 34.76 -1.61 7.18
CA LYS A 761 34.74 -2.93 7.83
C LYS A 761 33.65 -3.81 7.23
N THR A 762 33.82 -5.12 7.33
CA THR A 762 32.85 -6.12 6.86
C THR A 762 32.65 -7.15 7.97
N TYR A 763 31.41 -7.58 8.15
CA TYR A 763 30.99 -8.44 9.24
C TYR A 763 30.32 -9.69 8.66
N ASN A 764 30.79 -10.87 9.04
CA ASN A 764 30.14 -12.13 8.68
C ASN A 764 28.95 -12.37 9.61
N MET A 765 27.77 -12.58 9.03
CA MET A 765 26.56 -12.93 9.79
C MET A 765 26.77 -14.22 10.60
N ALA A 766 27.43 -15.23 10.03
CA ALA A 766 27.63 -16.54 10.65
C ALA A 766 28.43 -16.50 11.96
N ASP A 767 29.25 -15.47 12.18
CA ASP A 767 30.04 -15.32 13.40
C ASP A 767 29.15 -15.10 14.64
N ASN A 768 27.92 -14.61 14.45
CA ASN A 768 27.05 -14.15 15.54
C ASN A 768 25.61 -14.64 15.44
N PHE A 769 25.12 -14.93 14.24
CA PHE A 769 23.74 -15.32 13.99
C PHE A 769 23.68 -16.52 13.04
N GLN A 770 22.88 -17.52 13.40
CA GLN A 770 22.71 -18.76 12.66
C GLN A 770 21.25 -18.88 12.21
N GLY A 771 21.02 -18.82 10.89
CA GLY A 771 19.68 -18.94 10.30
C GLY A 771 19.45 -17.89 9.22
N ARG A 772 18.18 -17.69 8.89
CA ARG A 772 17.71 -16.57 8.07
C ARG A 772 17.38 -15.37 8.96
N GLY A 773 17.64 -14.16 8.49
CA GLY A 773 17.23 -12.94 9.18
C GLY A 773 17.60 -11.67 8.39
N SER A 774 16.86 -10.59 8.62
CA SER A 774 17.20 -9.27 8.09
C SER A 774 18.29 -8.60 8.94
N ILE A 775 18.85 -7.49 8.44
CA ILE A 775 19.95 -6.77 9.08
C ILE A 775 19.57 -5.30 9.27
N VAL A 776 19.66 -4.82 10.50
CA VAL A 776 19.58 -3.38 10.84
C VAL A 776 20.98 -2.88 11.13
N VAL A 777 21.40 -1.78 10.51
CA VAL A 777 22.66 -1.11 10.87
C VAL A 777 22.40 0.32 11.29
N LEU A 778 22.91 0.74 12.45
CA LEU A 778 22.80 2.09 12.97
C LEU A 778 24.19 2.71 13.17
N SER A 779 24.33 3.97 12.80
CA SER A 779 25.40 4.82 13.29
C SER A 779 25.07 5.28 14.71
N ALA A 780 25.84 4.78 15.69
CA ALA A 780 25.67 5.09 17.11
C ALA A 780 26.49 6.32 17.56
N THR A 781 27.30 6.91 16.67
CA THR A 781 27.99 8.17 16.94
C THR A 781 27.12 9.35 16.50
N THR A 782 26.79 10.24 17.44
CA THR A 782 25.95 11.42 17.19
C THR A 782 26.44 12.23 15.99
N ASN A 783 25.53 12.54 15.05
CA ASN A 783 25.77 13.31 13.83
C ASN A 783 26.80 12.71 12.85
N MET A 784 27.29 11.49 13.07
CA MET A 784 28.13 10.79 12.10
C MET A 784 27.26 9.82 11.30
N ARG A 785 27.52 9.74 10.00
CA ARG A 785 26.72 8.95 9.05
C ARG A 785 27.61 7.92 8.36
N ILE A 786 27.04 6.78 8.00
CA ILE A 786 27.75 5.65 7.40
C ILE A 786 27.12 5.26 6.06
N MET A 787 27.81 4.42 5.30
CA MET A 787 27.20 3.69 4.18
C MET A 787 27.18 2.20 4.51
N VAL A 788 26.15 1.51 4.04
CA VAL A 788 26.01 0.07 4.26
C VAL A 788 25.52 -0.61 2.98
N GLU A 789 26.10 -1.77 2.69
CA GLU A 789 25.60 -2.74 1.71
C GLU A 789 25.58 -4.13 2.34
N ARG A 790 24.83 -5.05 1.73
CA ARG A 790 24.82 -6.47 2.07
C ARG A 790 25.08 -7.31 0.86
N ALA A 791 26.19 -8.04 0.89
CA ALA A 791 26.46 -9.11 -0.04
C ALA A 791 26.05 -10.47 0.57
N MET A 792 25.47 -11.33 -0.25
CA MET A 792 25.18 -12.72 0.10
C MET A 792 25.64 -13.64 -1.02
N TYR A 793 26.41 -14.68 -0.68
CA TYR A 793 26.90 -15.67 -1.63
C TYR A 793 26.39 -17.07 -1.27
N TRP A 794 26.28 -17.96 -2.25
CA TRP A 794 25.94 -19.36 -2.04
C TRP A 794 26.58 -20.26 -3.10
N ASN A 795 26.35 -21.57 -3.00
CA ASN A 795 26.93 -22.57 -3.91
C ASN A 795 28.46 -22.46 -4.01
N ASP A 796 29.18 -22.36 -2.88
CA ASP A 796 30.63 -22.13 -2.85
C ASP A 796 31.05 -20.89 -3.67
N ARG A 797 30.26 -19.81 -3.57
CA ARG A 797 30.39 -18.57 -4.37
C ARG A 797 30.22 -18.80 -5.87
N GLY A 798 29.45 -19.80 -6.27
CA GLY A 798 28.96 -19.94 -7.64
C GLY A 798 27.80 -19.02 -7.98
N ALA A 799 27.36 -18.19 -7.03
CA ALA A 799 26.28 -17.20 -7.18
C ALA A 799 26.35 -16.15 -6.06
N GLY A 800 25.76 -14.97 -6.27
CA GLY A 800 25.70 -13.94 -5.23
C GLY A 800 24.78 -12.76 -5.52
N THR A 801 24.36 -12.06 -4.47
CA THR A 801 23.52 -10.86 -4.54
C THR A 801 24.11 -9.75 -3.68
N ASP A 802 23.90 -8.49 -4.05
CA ASP A 802 24.21 -7.32 -3.22
C ASP A 802 23.03 -6.33 -3.16
N THR A 803 22.98 -5.48 -2.14
CA THR A 803 21.99 -4.40 -2.05
C THR A 803 22.38 -3.33 -1.02
N ILE A 804 22.01 -2.07 -1.31
CA ILE A 804 22.05 -0.96 -0.34
C ILE A 804 20.94 -1.02 0.73
N GLY A 805 19.88 -1.78 0.48
CA GLY A 805 18.67 -1.82 1.33
C GLY A 805 17.97 -0.46 1.50
N GLY A 806 17.05 -0.41 2.46
CA GLY A 806 16.38 0.82 2.87
C GLY A 806 17.22 1.65 3.84
N TYR A 807 17.02 2.96 3.88
CA TYR A 807 17.84 3.84 4.70
C TYR A 807 17.07 5.06 5.23
N SER A 808 17.53 5.58 6.37
CA SER A 808 16.97 6.79 7.00
C SER A 808 18.02 7.57 7.79
N ASN A 809 17.69 8.83 8.09
CA ASN A 809 18.50 9.70 8.94
C ASN A 809 18.17 9.55 10.44
#